data_AF-A0A0H3EBW7-F1
#
_entry.id   AF-A0A0H3EBW7-F1
#
_cell.length_a   1.000
_cell.length_b   1.000
_cell.length_c   1.000
_cell.angle_alpha   90.00
_cell.angle_beta   90.00
_cell.angle_gamma   90.00
#
_symmetry.space_group_name_H-M   'P 1'
#
loop_
_entity.id
_entity.type
_entity.pdbx_description
1 polymer ?
#
loop_
_entity_poly.entity_id
_entity_poly.type
_entity_poly.pdbx_seq_one_letter_code
_entity_poly.pdbx_strand_id
1 'polypeptide(L)'
;MARAAVSQSSGDQLAWDFDDPDAGEAPAPVENEGAARFAPGSSQWVAALQSTDADAARLDRLDVSSLSNEVAARLWARVAAWVEADQIAYYIDDAPVSSDAAYDARLRCLQRLEAEFPSLDSPQSPTHRVGGTFSNDFASVRHPSRMMSLDDVFSIEELRDWYDSVLRDLDWPEGKPLPMTCEVKIDGLALNLIYRNGVLEQGLTRGDGVTGEDITLNVRTIGSIPANLGGPAADIPEFVEIRGEVFMRWDDFKALNGEQEDAGRPPFANPRNAAAGSLRQKDPRITATRRLSFYAHGIGTLRWGSGRPAGSHDVVADQSEAYTLYSKWGVPVSPHNREVTSFAQILDMIDYYGEHRGDIEHALDGIVVKVDDLGLQRSLGATSRAPRWAIAYKYPPEEVNTELLDVTVQVGRTGRVTPVAVLKPVYVAGSTVSRTTLHNPFEVKRKGVLIGDTVVVRKAGDVIPELVGPVVERRKGREDDLREFVMPDRCPSCGSKLAPAKEGDKDIRCPNVESCPAQLTERIINLASRKAFDIEHLGDQSAIALTNPEENRPDSPDTFAPNITEILVKPGEEPEPYEPVEGLRLPERQKPVLSSEAGLFTLDAAALRDVRVWREAAIIEIHETVTADGKTKRTRKRIGGSGLWHQVPAFWTAPTPAKKLSARRQAAADAAAEPYPGYDVPADAVVVRVDRKTTRNGTVDVPVYVRPGENTRKMFDEMDKARHADLWRVLVALSIRRLGPPTARLIASAFGSLEAIEQAGVDELSAIDGIGPEIAESVVNWFAAAREPRDWRGETLRAWQAAGVGVAAAETSTLPQTLAGKTVVVTGSLEGFSRDSAKEAIIERGGKAAGSVSKKTDWVVVGENAGSKAAKAEELGIPMLDEAQFRTLLETGAVQ
;
A
#
# COMPACT_ATOMS: atom_id res chain seq x y z
N MET A 1 -62.73 38.13 11.49
CA MET A 1 -62.34 38.36 10.08
C MET A 1 -60.84 38.59 10.06
N ALA A 2 -59.94 37.79 9.48
CA ALA A 2 -59.89 36.42 8.95
C ALA A 2 -58.36 36.15 8.76
N ARG A 3 -57.69 35.18 9.42
CA ARG A 3 -57.49 33.75 9.05
C ARG A 3 -57.09 33.52 7.58
N ALA A 4 -55.83 33.12 7.30
CA ALA A 4 -55.29 31.74 7.11
C ALA A 4 -55.35 31.32 5.61
N ALA A 5 -54.48 30.52 4.97
CA ALA A 5 -53.60 29.37 5.29
C ALA A 5 -52.52 29.23 4.15
N VAL A 6 -51.28 28.75 4.36
CA VAL A 6 -50.71 27.37 4.39
C VAL A 6 -51.00 26.44 3.19
N SER A 7 -49.95 26.05 2.44
CA SER A 7 -49.64 24.69 1.93
C SER A 7 -48.14 24.66 1.57
N GLN A 8 -47.26 23.72 1.96
CA GLN A 8 -47.15 22.25 1.96
C GLN A 8 -46.95 21.55 0.60
N SER A 9 -45.69 21.13 0.44
CA SER A 9 -45.06 20.01 -0.31
C SER A 9 -45.88 18.94 -1.04
N SER A 10 -45.41 18.60 -2.24
CA SER A 10 -45.15 17.25 -2.82
C SER A 10 -44.59 17.52 -4.23
N GLY A 11 -43.52 16.91 -4.75
CA GLY A 11 -43.06 15.53 -4.63
C GLY A 11 -43.63 14.75 -5.81
N ASP A 12 -42.98 14.82 -6.98
CA ASP A 12 -43.27 13.90 -8.09
C ASP A 12 -42.03 13.60 -8.93
N GLN A 13 -41.70 12.31 -8.96
CA GLN A 13 -40.77 11.61 -9.83
C GLN A 13 -41.36 11.56 -11.25
N LEU A 14 -40.61 12.01 -12.25
CA LEU A 14 -40.96 11.78 -13.66
C LEU A 14 -40.30 10.48 -14.14
N ALA A 15 -41.12 9.42 -14.16
CA ALA A 15 -40.92 8.25 -14.99
C ALA A 15 -41.13 8.63 -16.46
N TRP A 16 -40.22 8.21 -17.33
CA TRP A 16 -40.36 8.36 -18.78
C TRP A 16 -40.74 7.01 -19.38
N ASP A 17 -42.04 6.81 -19.57
CA ASP A 17 -42.60 5.84 -20.51
C ASP A 17 -42.55 6.45 -21.92
N PHE A 18 -42.01 5.71 -22.88
CA PHE A 18 -42.21 5.98 -24.31
C PHE A 18 -42.70 4.71 -25.01
N ASP A 19 -44.01 4.60 -25.14
CA ASP A 19 -44.68 3.87 -26.22
C ASP A 19 -45.39 4.92 -27.08
N ASP A 20 -44.92 5.15 -28.32
CA ASP A 20 -45.66 5.90 -29.34
C ASP A 20 -45.73 5.04 -30.63
N PRO A 21 -46.95 4.68 -31.10
CA PRO A 21 -47.14 3.84 -32.27
C PRO A 21 -47.29 4.69 -33.53
N ASP A 22 -46.15 5.10 -34.11
CA ASP A 22 -46.13 5.59 -35.50
C ASP A 22 -44.93 5.00 -36.24
N ALA A 23 -45.05 3.70 -36.54
CA ALA A 23 -44.09 2.94 -37.33
C ALA A 23 -44.19 3.33 -38.81
N GLY A 24 -43.46 4.38 -39.19
CA GLY A 24 -43.00 4.56 -40.56
C GLY A 24 -42.02 3.43 -40.91
N GLU A 25 -42.25 2.76 -42.05
CA GLU A 25 -41.44 1.64 -42.55
C GLU A 25 -39.94 1.88 -42.38
N ALA A 26 -39.28 0.96 -41.69
CA ALA A 26 -37.83 0.94 -41.57
C ALA A 26 -37.21 0.90 -42.99
N PRO A 27 -36.23 1.76 -43.31
CA PRO A 27 -35.44 1.56 -44.51
C PRO A 27 -34.74 0.20 -44.38
N ALA A 28 -34.74 -0.57 -45.46
CA ALA A 28 -34.08 -1.88 -45.54
C ALA A 28 -32.64 -1.79 -44.99
N PRO A 29 -32.15 -2.84 -44.30
CA PRO A 29 -30.81 -2.81 -43.71
C PRO A 29 -29.80 -2.57 -44.83
N VAL A 30 -29.13 -1.43 -44.78
CA VAL A 30 -27.97 -1.16 -45.61
C VAL A 30 -26.90 -2.15 -45.15
N GLU A 31 -26.50 -3.07 -46.02
CA GLU A 31 -25.42 -4.02 -45.72
C GLU A 31 -24.17 -3.25 -45.29
N ASN A 32 -23.70 -3.54 -44.07
CA ASN A 32 -22.51 -2.95 -43.49
C ASN A 32 -21.28 -3.52 -44.23
N GLU A 33 -20.91 -2.91 -45.35
CA GLU A 33 -19.68 -3.22 -46.09
C GLU A 33 -18.44 -2.73 -45.31
N GLY A 34 -18.28 -3.15 -44.05
CA GLY A 34 -17.16 -2.84 -43.16
C GLY A 34 -15.86 -3.55 -43.58
N ALA A 35 -15.18 -4.25 -42.66
CA ALA A 35 -13.90 -4.93 -42.92
C ALA A 35 -13.86 -5.80 -44.21
N ALA A 36 -15.01 -6.23 -44.73
CA ALA A 36 -15.13 -6.97 -45.99
C ALA A 36 -14.58 -6.25 -47.23
N ARG A 37 -14.46 -4.92 -47.23
CA ARG A 37 -13.89 -4.13 -48.35
C ARG A 37 -12.36 -4.13 -48.40
N PHE A 38 -11.69 -4.53 -47.33
CA PHE A 38 -10.24 -4.51 -47.22
C PHE A 38 -9.68 -5.93 -47.32
N ALA A 39 -8.46 -6.06 -47.85
CA ALA A 39 -7.79 -7.36 -47.91
C ALA A 39 -7.55 -7.89 -46.48
N PRO A 40 -7.99 -9.14 -46.16
CA PRO A 40 -7.76 -9.74 -44.85
C PRO A 40 -6.30 -9.67 -44.44
N GLY A 41 -6.04 -9.20 -43.21
CA GLY A 41 -4.68 -9.04 -42.71
C GLY A 41 -3.97 -7.74 -43.12
N SER A 42 -4.61 -6.84 -43.87
CA SER A 42 -4.08 -5.48 -44.07
C SER A 42 -4.30 -4.59 -42.84
N SER A 43 -3.50 -3.53 -42.68
CA SER A 43 -3.67 -2.56 -41.58
C SER A 43 -5.06 -1.90 -41.58
N GLN A 44 -5.62 -1.63 -42.76
CA GLN A 44 -6.96 -1.08 -42.95
C GLN A 44 -8.04 -2.10 -42.57
N TRP A 45 -7.83 -3.38 -42.91
CA TRP A 45 -8.73 -4.46 -42.49
C TRP A 45 -8.73 -4.64 -40.99
N VAL A 46 -7.54 -4.65 -40.36
CA VAL A 46 -7.43 -4.66 -38.91
C VAL A 46 -8.17 -3.45 -38.37
N ALA A 47 -7.86 -2.21 -38.73
CA ALA A 47 -8.57 -1.03 -38.20
C ALA A 47 -10.12 -1.09 -38.35
N ALA A 48 -10.63 -1.74 -39.39
CA ALA A 48 -12.07 -1.83 -39.67
C ALA A 48 -12.84 -2.93 -38.91
N LEU A 49 -12.16 -3.91 -38.26
CA LEU A 49 -12.90 -4.93 -37.49
C LEU A 49 -13.56 -4.34 -36.23
N GLN A 50 -14.69 -4.91 -35.84
CA GLN A 50 -15.44 -4.59 -34.63
C GLN A 50 -15.53 -5.83 -33.73
N SER A 51 -15.98 -5.66 -32.48
CA SER A 51 -16.21 -6.75 -31.52
C SER A 51 -17.49 -7.55 -31.82
N THR A 52 -17.91 -7.64 -33.08
CA THR A 52 -19.13 -8.36 -33.48
C THR A 52 -18.84 -9.85 -33.69
N ASP A 53 -19.86 -10.69 -33.60
CA ASP A 53 -19.77 -12.12 -33.92
C ASP A 53 -19.36 -12.35 -35.38
N ALA A 54 -19.84 -11.49 -36.29
CA ALA A 54 -19.51 -11.55 -37.71
C ALA A 54 -18.03 -11.30 -37.98
N ASP A 55 -17.39 -10.37 -37.25
CA ASP A 55 -15.95 -10.11 -37.37
C ASP A 55 -15.11 -11.18 -36.66
N ALA A 56 -15.60 -11.73 -35.55
CA ALA A 56 -14.96 -12.87 -34.90
C ALA A 56 -14.86 -14.09 -35.83
N ALA A 57 -15.92 -14.38 -36.60
CA ALA A 57 -15.91 -15.45 -37.60
C ALA A 57 -14.91 -15.21 -38.76
N ARG A 58 -14.54 -13.95 -39.03
CA ARG A 58 -13.51 -13.62 -40.03
C ARG A 58 -12.10 -13.88 -39.49
N LEU A 59 -11.87 -13.71 -38.18
CA LEU A 59 -10.59 -14.00 -37.54
C LEU A 59 -10.21 -15.48 -37.69
N ASP A 60 -11.16 -16.41 -37.55
CA ASP A 60 -10.90 -17.85 -37.70
C ASP A 60 -10.31 -18.20 -39.09
N ARG A 61 -10.71 -17.48 -40.14
CA ARG A 61 -10.25 -17.70 -41.53
C ARG A 61 -9.00 -16.93 -41.90
N LEU A 62 -8.49 -16.07 -41.02
CA LEU A 62 -7.28 -15.29 -41.27
C LEU A 62 -6.04 -16.19 -41.24
N ASP A 63 -5.20 -16.06 -42.26
CA ASP A 63 -3.85 -16.64 -42.28
C ASP A 63 -2.86 -15.67 -41.59
N VAL A 64 -2.55 -15.96 -40.33
CA VAL A 64 -1.69 -15.12 -39.49
C VAL A 64 -0.22 -15.11 -39.95
N SER A 65 0.24 -16.16 -40.65
CA SER A 65 1.63 -16.27 -41.13
C SER A 65 1.98 -15.25 -42.21
N SER A 66 0.96 -14.69 -42.86
CA SER A 66 1.12 -13.67 -43.89
C SER A 66 1.24 -12.23 -43.36
N LEU A 67 1.12 -12.04 -42.04
CA LEU A 67 1.12 -10.71 -41.40
C LEU A 67 2.54 -10.18 -41.16
N SER A 68 2.69 -8.86 -41.19
CA SER A 68 3.90 -8.22 -40.64
C SER A 68 3.82 -8.14 -39.11
N ASN A 69 4.98 -8.08 -38.43
CA ASN A 69 5.06 -7.95 -36.97
C ASN A 69 4.19 -6.79 -36.42
N GLU A 70 4.19 -5.65 -37.12
CA GLU A 70 3.42 -4.48 -36.70
C GLU A 70 1.90 -4.71 -36.80
N VAL A 71 1.44 -5.34 -37.89
CA VAL A 71 0.02 -5.63 -38.08
C VAL A 71 -0.44 -6.75 -37.14
N ALA A 72 0.41 -7.75 -36.90
CA ALA A 72 0.17 -8.81 -35.93
C ALA A 72 0.02 -8.26 -34.50
N ALA A 73 0.91 -7.35 -34.08
CA ALA A 73 0.82 -6.71 -32.77
C ALA A 73 -0.46 -5.88 -32.59
N ARG A 74 -0.87 -5.11 -33.61
CA ARG A 74 -2.11 -4.32 -33.59
C ARG A 74 -3.36 -5.20 -33.54
N LEU A 75 -3.36 -6.29 -34.31
CA LEU A 75 -4.45 -7.25 -34.29
C LEU A 75 -4.53 -7.96 -32.93
N TRP A 76 -3.38 -8.42 -32.40
CA TRP A 76 -3.28 -9.08 -31.11
C TRP A 76 -3.82 -8.20 -29.98
N ALA A 77 -3.36 -6.94 -29.87
CA ALA A 77 -3.78 -6.03 -28.80
C ALA A 77 -5.30 -5.84 -28.76
N ARG A 78 -5.92 -5.75 -29.93
CA ARG A 78 -7.37 -5.55 -30.00
C ARG A 78 -8.17 -6.82 -29.73
N VAL A 79 -7.74 -7.96 -30.28
CA VAL A 79 -8.41 -9.24 -30.02
C VAL A 79 -8.26 -9.61 -28.53
N ALA A 80 -7.10 -9.34 -27.93
CA ALA A 80 -6.86 -9.52 -26.49
C ALA A 80 -7.83 -8.68 -25.66
N ALA A 81 -7.98 -7.40 -25.98
CA ALA A 81 -8.95 -6.53 -25.31
C ALA A 81 -10.40 -7.03 -25.42
N TRP A 82 -10.80 -7.58 -26.57
CA TRP A 82 -12.13 -8.17 -26.73
C TRP A 82 -12.32 -9.46 -25.93
N VAL A 83 -11.34 -10.35 -25.94
CA VAL A 83 -11.37 -11.59 -25.14
C VAL A 83 -11.44 -11.26 -23.64
N GLU A 84 -10.68 -10.26 -23.18
CA GLU A 84 -10.76 -9.80 -21.79
C GLU A 84 -12.13 -9.20 -21.45
N ALA A 85 -12.70 -8.38 -22.34
CA ALA A 85 -14.03 -7.83 -22.15
C ALA A 85 -15.11 -8.93 -22.12
N ASP A 86 -15.01 -9.95 -22.99
CA ASP A 86 -15.90 -11.11 -23.00
C ASP A 86 -15.77 -11.94 -21.71
N GLN A 87 -14.53 -12.15 -21.22
CA GLN A 87 -14.28 -12.83 -19.95
C GLN A 87 -14.88 -12.06 -18.77
N ILE A 88 -14.80 -10.74 -18.76
CA ILE A 88 -15.44 -9.89 -17.74
C ILE A 88 -16.96 -10.03 -17.82
N ALA A 89 -17.55 -9.83 -19.00
CA ALA A 89 -19.00 -9.93 -19.19
C ALA A 89 -19.55 -11.30 -18.78
N TYR A 90 -18.81 -12.39 -19.06
CA TYR A 90 -19.21 -13.75 -18.74
C TYR A 90 -18.94 -14.14 -17.26
N TYR A 91 -17.75 -13.86 -16.72
CA TYR A 91 -17.36 -14.34 -15.38
C TYR A 91 -17.61 -13.34 -14.23
N ILE A 92 -17.76 -12.04 -14.55
CA ILE A 92 -17.94 -10.96 -13.56
C ILE A 92 -19.39 -10.45 -13.60
N ASP A 93 -19.87 -10.07 -14.78
CA ASP A 93 -21.16 -9.37 -14.91
C ASP A 93 -22.36 -10.32 -15.10
N ASP A 94 -22.11 -11.62 -15.33
CA ASP A 94 -23.13 -12.64 -15.68
C ASP A 94 -24.04 -12.20 -16.85
N ALA A 95 -23.48 -11.41 -17.78
CA ALA A 95 -24.17 -10.76 -18.88
C ALA A 95 -23.32 -10.83 -20.17
N PRO A 96 -23.11 -12.03 -20.75
CA PRO A 96 -22.25 -12.20 -21.91
C PRO A 96 -22.74 -11.39 -23.12
N VAL A 97 -21.85 -10.56 -23.67
CA VAL A 97 -22.12 -9.68 -24.83
C VAL A 97 -21.75 -10.32 -26.18
N SER A 98 -21.02 -11.44 -26.16
CA SER A 98 -20.58 -12.19 -27.34
C SER A 98 -21.04 -13.64 -27.24
N SER A 99 -21.32 -14.28 -28.38
CA SER A 99 -21.59 -15.73 -28.36
C SER A 99 -20.34 -16.54 -28.05
N ASP A 100 -20.51 -17.74 -27.50
CA ASP A 100 -19.40 -18.68 -27.25
C ASP A 100 -18.55 -18.92 -28.50
N ALA A 101 -19.18 -19.00 -29.67
CA ALA A 101 -18.48 -19.18 -30.94
C ALA A 101 -17.59 -17.98 -31.31
N ALA A 102 -18.05 -16.75 -31.01
CA ALA A 102 -17.29 -15.54 -31.24
C ALA A 102 -16.11 -15.41 -30.27
N TYR A 103 -16.34 -15.72 -28.99
CA TYR A 103 -15.31 -15.79 -27.96
C TYR A 103 -14.20 -16.79 -28.35
N ASP A 104 -14.61 -18.01 -28.69
CA ASP A 104 -13.69 -19.08 -29.09
C ASP A 104 -12.87 -18.71 -30.33
N ALA A 105 -13.48 -18.05 -31.32
CA ALA A 105 -12.79 -17.61 -32.54
C ALA A 105 -11.73 -16.53 -32.24
N ARG A 106 -12.02 -15.61 -31.32
CA ARG A 106 -11.06 -14.59 -30.86
C ARG A 106 -9.92 -15.23 -30.07
N LEU A 107 -10.22 -16.15 -29.17
CA LEU A 107 -9.22 -16.86 -28.37
C LEU A 107 -8.29 -17.70 -29.25
N ARG A 108 -8.84 -18.45 -30.21
CA ARG A 108 -8.04 -19.19 -31.21
C ARG A 108 -7.19 -18.27 -32.07
N CYS A 109 -7.69 -17.07 -32.40
CA CYS A 109 -6.90 -16.08 -33.14
C CYS A 109 -5.68 -15.61 -32.34
N LEU A 110 -5.84 -15.32 -31.04
CA LEU A 110 -4.72 -14.97 -30.15
C LEU A 110 -3.68 -16.08 -30.07
N GLN A 111 -4.12 -17.31 -29.83
CA GLN A 111 -3.23 -18.48 -29.75
C GLN A 111 -2.42 -18.66 -31.04
N ARG A 112 -3.04 -18.45 -32.22
CA ARG A 112 -2.34 -18.52 -33.51
C ARG A 112 -1.35 -17.36 -33.68
N LEU A 113 -1.70 -16.14 -33.27
CA LEU A 113 -0.79 -14.99 -33.32
C LEU A 113 0.41 -15.17 -32.40
N GLU A 114 0.21 -15.69 -31.19
CA GLU A 114 1.30 -15.94 -30.22
C GLU A 114 2.24 -17.06 -30.68
N ALA A 115 1.68 -18.12 -31.27
CA ALA A 115 2.48 -19.22 -31.81
C ALA A 115 3.35 -18.76 -33.00
N GLU A 116 2.83 -17.90 -33.87
CA GLU A 116 3.55 -17.40 -35.06
C GLU A 116 4.51 -16.24 -34.72
N PHE A 117 4.14 -15.40 -33.76
CA PHE A 117 4.92 -14.24 -33.31
C PHE A 117 5.24 -14.34 -31.82
N PRO A 118 6.29 -15.09 -31.41
CA PRO A 118 6.59 -15.36 -30.00
C PRO A 118 6.83 -14.12 -29.13
N SER A 119 7.16 -12.97 -29.71
CA SER A 119 7.26 -11.70 -28.97
C SER A 119 5.92 -11.17 -28.44
N LEU A 120 4.79 -11.69 -28.95
CA LEU A 120 3.44 -11.36 -28.48
C LEU A 120 2.99 -12.29 -27.34
N ASP A 121 3.65 -13.43 -27.17
CA ASP A 121 3.37 -14.38 -26.09
C ASP A 121 3.92 -13.85 -24.76
N SER A 122 3.05 -13.17 -24.00
CA SER A 122 3.38 -12.66 -22.67
C SER A 122 2.63 -13.44 -21.59
N PRO A 123 3.20 -13.58 -20.37
CA PRO A 123 2.49 -14.19 -19.23
C PRO A 123 1.14 -13.54 -18.89
N GLN A 124 0.90 -12.32 -19.37
CA GLN A 124 -0.34 -11.57 -19.15
C GLN A 124 -1.40 -11.86 -20.21
N SER A 125 -1.09 -12.59 -21.29
CA SER A 125 -2.05 -12.88 -22.35
C SER A 125 -3.30 -13.57 -21.80
N PRO A 126 -4.51 -13.22 -22.30
CA PRO A 126 -5.74 -13.94 -21.97
C PRO A 126 -5.67 -15.45 -22.27
N THR A 127 -4.77 -15.89 -23.16
CA THR A 127 -4.57 -17.30 -23.52
C THR A 127 -3.96 -18.14 -22.40
N HIS A 128 -3.24 -17.53 -21.46
CA HIS A 128 -2.66 -18.21 -20.29
C HIS A 128 -3.61 -18.30 -19.09
N ARG A 129 -4.81 -17.70 -19.18
CA ARG A 129 -5.78 -17.65 -18.08
C ARG A 129 -6.89 -18.68 -18.32
N VAL A 130 -7.03 -19.67 -17.44
CA VAL A 130 -8.06 -20.71 -17.56
C VAL A 130 -9.18 -20.49 -16.53
N GLY A 131 -10.42 -20.33 -17.00
CA GLY A 131 -11.62 -20.43 -16.17
C GLY A 131 -11.85 -19.30 -15.15
N GLY A 132 -11.44 -18.06 -15.44
CA GLY A 132 -11.71 -16.92 -14.56
C GLY A 132 -10.90 -16.93 -13.25
N THR A 133 -9.80 -17.68 -13.16
CA THR A 133 -8.87 -17.58 -12.03
C THR A 133 -8.02 -16.33 -12.18
N PHE A 134 -8.29 -15.33 -11.34
CA PHE A 134 -7.50 -14.10 -11.28
C PHE A 134 -6.17 -14.36 -10.55
N SER A 135 -5.07 -13.80 -11.08
CA SER A 135 -3.73 -13.91 -10.49
C SER A 135 -3.70 -13.36 -9.06
N ASN A 136 -2.88 -13.96 -8.21
CA ASN A 136 -2.70 -13.52 -6.82
C ASN A 136 -1.73 -12.35 -6.65
N ASP A 137 -1.03 -11.94 -7.72
CA ASP A 137 0.08 -10.99 -7.71
C ASP A 137 -0.12 -9.88 -8.76
N PHE A 138 0.12 -8.62 -8.36
CA PHE A 138 0.15 -7.46 -9.26
C PHE A 138 1.56 -7.29 -9.82
N ALA A 139 1.69 -7.29 -11.14
CA ALA A 139 2.98 -7.09 -11.80
C ALA A 139 3.46 -5.65 -11.60
N SER A 140 4.76 -5.48 -11.32
CA SER A 140 5.40 -4.16 -11.31
C SER A 140 5.72 -3.72 -12.74
N VAL A 141 5.20 -2.56 -13.14
CA VAL A 141 5.32 -2.02 -14.50
C VAL A 141 5.87 -0.60 -14.44
N ARG A 142 6.87 -0.31 -15.27
CA ARG A 142 7.44 1.04 -15.39
C ARG A 142 6.46 1.95 -16.12
N HIS A 143 6.22 3.15 -15.57
CA HIS A 143 5.42 4.16 -16.23
C HIS A 143 6.11 4.70 -17.50
N PRO A 144 5.35 4.96 -18.59
CA PRO A 144 5.89 5.61 -19.78
C PRO A 144 6.47 7.00 -19.50
N SER A 145 5.80 7.78 -18.65
CA SER A 145 6.33 9.04 -18.10
C SER A 145 6.24 9.04 -16.57
N ARG A 146 7.24 9.67 -15.91
CA ARG A 146 7.34 9.68 -14.44
C ARG A 146 6.12 10.36 -13.81
N MET A 147 5.53 9.74 -12.80
CA MET A 147 4.51 10.35 -11.93
C MET A 147 5.20 11.01 -10.73
N MET A 148 5.03 12.33 -10.59
CA MET A 148 5.63 13.10 -9.51
C MET A 148 4.66 13.29 -8.33
N SER A 149 5.20 13.62 -7.17
CA SER A 149 4.41 14.15 -6.06
C SER A 149 4.19 15.65 -6.28
N LEU A 150 3.28 16.26 -5.53
CA LEU A 150 3.28 17.71 -5.30
C LEU A 150 4.07 18.03 -4.04
N ASP A 151 4.65 19.23 -3.99
CA ASP A 151 5.10 19.84 -2.74
C ASP A 151 3.89 20.46 -2.03
N ASP A 152 3.93 20.46 -0.70
CA ASP A 152 2.85 20.93 0.16
C ASP A 152 3.22 22.29 0.77
N VAL A 153 2.25 23.20 0.84
CA VAL A 153 2.28 24.41 1.67
C VAL A 153 1.13 24.40 2.67
N PHE A 154 1.35 24.95 3.86
CA PHE A 154 0.41 24.89 4.98
C PHE A 154 -0.07 26.26 5.45
N SER A 155 0.41 27.33 4.82
CA SER A 155 -0.03 28.70 5.10
C SER A 155 -0.22 29.50 3.81
N ILE A 156 -1.00 30.58 3.92
CA ILE A 156 -1.24 31.50 2.82
C ILE A 156 0.03 32.24 2.42
N GLU A 157 0.90 32.53 3.39
CA GLU A 157 2.21 33.15 3.15
C GLU A 157 3.14 32.22 2.36
N GLU A 158 3.22 30.94 2.71
CA GLU A 158 4.00 29.96 1.96
C GLU A 158 3.48 29.79 0.52
N LEU A 159 2.16 29.76 0.35
CA LEU A 159 1.54 29.73 -0.98
C LEU A 159 1.84 31.00 -1.79
N ARG A 160 1.85 32.16 -1.13
CA ARG A 160 2.19 33.43 -1.75
C ARG A 160 3.65 33.47 -2.20
N ASP A 161 4.56 33.02 -1.35
CA ASP A 161 5.98 32.93 -1.67
C ASP A 161 6.25 32.03 -2.88
N TRP A 162 5.55 30.89 -2.97
CA TRP A 162 5.59 30.02 -4.15
C TRP A 162 5.07 30.75 -5.39
N TYR A 163 3.90 31.39 -5.32
CA TYR A 163 3.30 32.11 -6.45
C TYR A 163 4.22 33.22 -6.96
N ASP A 164 4.79 34.03 -6.06
CA ASP A 164 5.73 35.09 -6.43
C ASP A 164 7.05 34.52 -6.96
N SER A 165 7.48 33.32 -6.52
CA SER A 165 8.63 32.63 -7.10
C SER A 165 8.38 32.15 -8.53
N VAL A 166 7.19 31.62 -8.83
CA VAL A 166 6.81 31.20 -10.19
C VAL A 166 6.86 32.40 -11.14
N LEU A 167 6.32 33.55 -10.73
CA LEU A 167 6.38 34.78 -11.54
C LEU A 167 7.82 35.23 -11.80
N ARG A 168 8.69 35.19 -10.79
CA ARG A 168 10.11 35.54 -10.95
C ARG A 168 10.86 34.57 -11.86
N ASP A 169 10.67 33.26 -11.68
CA ASP A 169 11.37 32.23 -12.45
C ASP A 169 10.96 32.27 -13.94
N LEU A 170 9.75 32.74 -14.24
CA LEU A 170 9.25 32.96 -15.59
C LEU A 170 9.58 34.36 -16.18
N ASP A 171 10.22 35.24 -15.40
CA ASP A 171 10.36 36.67 -15.74
C ASP A 171 9.02 37.31 -16.17
N TRP A 172 7.95 36.99 -15.44
CA TRP A 172 6.59 37.31 -15.84
C TRP A 172 6.30 38.81 -15.65
N PRO A 173 5.74 39.51 -16.65
CA PRO A 173 5.53 40.95 -16.57
C PRO A 173 4.64 41.37 -15.39
N GLU A 174 5.07 42.40 -14.67
CA GLU A 174 4.29 42.96 -13.55
C GLU A 174 2.90 43.40 -14.02
N GLY A 175 1.86 43.00 -13.29
CA GLY A 175 0.47 43.33 -13.61
C GLY A 175 -0.17 42.51 -14.74
N LYS A 176 0.57 41.62 -15.42
CA LYS A 176 0.00 40.68 -16.39
C LYS A 176 -0.57 39.45 -15.68
N PRO A 177 -1.86 39.10 -15.85
CA PRO A 177 -2.42 37.88 -15.27
C PRO A 177 -1.72 36.63 -15.81
N LEU A 178 -1.44 35.66 -14.95
CA LEU A 178 -0.85 34.37 -15.32
C LEU A 178 -1.96 33.31 -15.29
N PRO A 179 -2.37 32.72 -16.43
CA PRO A 179 -3.33 31.64 -16.45
C PRO A 179 -2.87 30.43 -15.64
N MET A 180 -3.74 29.97 -14.75
CA MET A 180 -3.54 28.87 -13.84
C MET A 180 -4.84 28.06 -13.72
N THR A 181 -4.71 26.82 -13.28
CA THR A 181 -5.84 25.97 -12.89
C THR A 181 -5.78 25.68 -11.40
N CYS A 182 -6.92 25.82 -10.74
CA CYS A 182 -7.13 25.41 -9.36
C CYS A 182 -8.10 24.22 -9.31
N GLU A 183 -7.75 23.23 -8.49
CA GLU A 183 -8.45 21.96 -8.43
C GLU A 183 -8.60 21.53 -6.97
N VAL A 184 -9.71 20.87 -6.64
CA VAL A 184 -9.84 20.23 -5.33
C VAL A 184 -8.85 19.08 -5.24
N LYS A 185 -8.09 19.03 -4.13
CA LYS A 185 -7.13 17.96 -3.89
C LYS A 185 -7.86 16.75 -3.34
N ILE A 186 -8.21 15.82 -4.24
CA ILE A 186 -8.96 14.60 -3.94
C ILE A 186 -8.14 13.70 -3.01
N ASP A 187 -8.72 13.28 -1.88
CA ASP A 187 -8.06 12.33 -0.95
C ASP A 187 -8.34 10.88 -1.38
N GLY A 188 -7.60 10.42 -2.39
CA GLY A 188 -7.77 9.09 -2.99
C GLY A 188 -6.46 8.35 -3.24
N LEU A 189 -6.43 7.63 -4.35
CA LEU A 189 -5.24 6.95 -4.87
C LEU A 189 -4.99 7.33 -6.34
N ALA A 190 -3.81 7.88 -6.59
CA ALA A 190 -3.36 8.22 -7.94
C ALA A 190 -3.29 6.99 -8.87
N LEU A 191 -3.85 7.17 -10.06
CA LEU A 191 -3.95 6.16 -11.13
C LEU A 191 -3.47 6.76 -12.46
N ASN A 192 -2.71 5.97 -13.22
CA ASN A 192 -2.32 6.30 -14.59
C ASN A 192 -3.01 5.32 -15.56
N LEU A 193 -3.86 5.85 -16.43
CA LEU A 193 -4.56 5.10 -17.48
C LEU A 193 -3.79 5.25 -18.79
N ILE A 194 -3.46 4.13 -19.41
CA ILE A 194 -2.75 4.09 -20.69
C ILE A 194 -3.74 3.63 -21.75
N TYR A 195 -4.02 4.51 -22.71
CA TYR A 195 -4.83 4.20 -23.88
C TYR A 195 -3.96 4.11 -25.13
N ARG A 196 -4.20 3.08 -25.95
CA ARG A 196 -3.61 2.96 -27.29
C ARG A 196 -4.70 2.89 -28.35
N ASN A 197 -4.61 3.78 -29.34
CA ASN A 197 -5.62 3.91 -30.39
C ASN A 197 -7.05 3.98 -29.82
N GLY A 198 -7.20 4.69 -28.69
CA GLY A 198 -8.47 4.84 -27.97
C GLY A 198 -8.90 3.67 -27.09
N VAL A 199 -8.17 2.55 -27.03
CA VAL A 199 -8.53 1.40 -26.17
C VAL A 199 -7.74 1.45 -24.87
N LEU A 200 -8.40 1.26 -23.73
CA LEU A 200 -7.73 1.14 -22.43
C LEU A 200 -6.86 -0.12 -22.44
N GLU A 201 -5.54 0.07 -22.43
CA GLU A 201 -4.56 -1.01 -22.44
C GLU A 201 -4.13 -1.35 -21.01
N GLN A 202 -3.80 -0.34 -20.20
CA GLN A 202 -3.31 -0.56 -18.83
C GLN A 202 -3.82 0.49 -17.84
N GLY A 203 -4.02 0.05 -16.59
CA GLY A 203 -4.25 0.91 -15.43
C GLY A 203 -3.19 0.66 -14.37
N LEU A 204 -2.36 1.65 -14.08
CA LEU A 204 -1.21 1.52 -13.18
C LEU A 204 -1.38 2.37 -11.92
N THR A 205 -1.11 1.78 -10.74
CA THR A 205 -0.93 2.58 -9.51
C THR A 205 0.34 3.43 -9.63
N ARG A 206 0.48 4.49 -8.83
CA ARG A 206 1.69 5.34 -8.85
C ARG A 206 2.98 4.62 -8.45
N GLY A 207 2.90 3.68 -7.50
CA GLY A 207 4.07 3.09 -6.83
C GLY A 207 5.08 4.14 -6.34
N ASP A 208 6.34 4.02 -6.80
CA ASP A 208 7.43 4.96 -6.47
C ASP A 208 7.52 6.18 -7.42
N GLY A 209 6.58 6.28 -8.37
CA GLY A 209 6.51 7.31 -9.40
C GLY A 209 7.25 6.96 -10.70
N VAL A 210 8.09 5.93 -10.70
CA VAL A 210 8.75 5.36 -11.89
C VAL A 210 8.13 4.00 -12.23
N THR A 211 7.87 3.19 -11.22
CA THR A 211 7.28 1.85 -11.32
C THR A 211 6.00 1.80 -10.50
N GLY A 212 4.92 1.38 -11.15
CA GLY A 212 3.60 1.17 -10.58
C GLY A 212 3.22 -0.30 -10.55
N GLU A 213 2.09 -0.61 -9.91
CA GLU A 213 1.48 -1.93 -10.00
C GLU A 213 0.42 -1.94 -11.09
N ASP A 214 0.43 -2.97 -11.95
CA ASP A 214 -0.63 -3.19 -12.93
C ASP A 214 -1.89 -3.71 -12.25
N ILE A 215 -2.94 -2.89 -12.28
CA ILE A 215 -4.25 -3.17 -11.68
C ILE A 215 -5.37 -3.05 -12.74
N THR A 216 -5.03 -3.31 -14.01
CA THR A 216 -5.92 -3.10 -15.16
C THR A 216 -7.28 -3.76 -14.98
N LEU A 217 -7.33 -5.00 -14.49
CA LEU A 217 -8.60 -5.72 -14.27
C LEU A 217 -9.49 -5.04 -13.23
N ASN A 218 -8.91 -4.50 -12.15
CA ASN A 218 -9.65 -3.77 -11.14
C ASN A 218 -10.15 -2.43 -11.69
N VAL A 219 -9.32 -1.74 -12.46
CA VAL A 219 -9.67 -0.46 -13.11
C VAL A 219 -10.83 -0.62 -14.08
N ARG A 220 -10.88 -1.72 -14.85
CA ARG A 220 -11.98 -2.01 -15.78
C ARG A 220 -13.35 -2.16 -15.11
N THR A 221 -13.40 -2.45 -13.81
CA THR A 221 -14.66 -2.51 -13.04
C THR A 221 -15.19 -1.15 -12.60
N ILE A 222 -14.41 -0.08 -12.77
CA ILE A 222 -14.80 1.27 -12.41
C ILE A 222 -15.65 1.83 -13.55
N GLY A 223 -16.98 1.82 -13.40
CA GLY A 223 -17.91 2.22 -14.47
C GLY A 223 -17.75 3.66 -15.00
N SER A 224 -17.08 4.54 -14.26
CA SER A 224 -16.76 5.90 -14.71
C SER A 224 -15.55 5.98 -15.66
N ILE A 225 -14.78 4.90 -15.82
CA ILE A 225 -13.61 4.86 -16.70
C ILE A 225 -14.01 4.17 -18.02
N PRO A 226 -13.93 4.87 -19.17
CA PRO A 226 -14.34 4.28 -20.43
C PRO A 226 -13.34 3.23 -20.92
N ALA A 227 -13.83 2.05 -21.32
CA ALA A 227 -12.97 1.02 -21.93
C ALA A 227 -12.41 1.46 -23.30
N ASN A 228 -13.18 2.27 -24.03
CA ASN A 228 -12.77 2.92 -25.27
C ASN A 228 -13.06 4.43 -25.17
N LEU A 229 -12.09 5.27 -25.54
CA LEU A 229 -12.28 6.71 -25.63
C LEU A 229 -13.38 7.03 -26.66
N GLY A 230 -14.33 7.87 -26.26
CA GLY A 230 -15.40 8.37 -27.13
C GLY A 230 -14.95 9.49 -28.06
N GLY A 231 -15.83 9.88 -28.99
CA GLY A 231 -15.60 11.01 -29.90
C GLY A 231 -15.21 10.60 -31.33
N PRO A 232 -14.99 11.59 -32.23
CA PRO A 232 -14.63 11.33 -33.62
C PRO A 232 -13.31 10.56 -33.72
N ALA A 233 -13.18 9.63 -34.67
CA ALA A 233 -11.94 8.85 -34.88
C ALA A 233 -10.70 9.74 -35.11
N ALA A 234 -10.90 10.94 -35.68
CA ALA A 234 -9.84 11.92 -35.85
C ALA A 234 -9.34 12.49 -34.52
N ASP A 235 -10.11 12.43 -33.43
CA ASP A 235 -9.74 12.96 -32.11
C ASP A 235 -9.23 11.90 -31.13
N ILE A 236 -9.02 10.67 -31.61
CA ILE A 236 -8.47 9.57 -30.84
C ILE A 236 -6.95 9.50 -31.03
N PRO A 237 -6.15 9.66 -29.96
CA PRO A 237 -4.70 9.56 -30.07
C PRO A 237 -4.23 8.12 -30.29
N GLU A 238 -3.07 7.98 -30.93
CA GLU A 238 -2.38 6.69 -31.02
C GLU A 238 -1.96 6.20 -29.63
N PHE A 239 -1.54 7.14 -28.77
CA PHE A 239 -1.14 6.87 -27.40
C PHE A 239 -1.49 8.05 -26.50
N VAL A 240 -2.10 7.80 -25.34
CA VAL A 240 -2.28 8.81 -24.29
C VAL A 240 -2.18 8.21 -22.89
N GLU A 241 -1.45 8.90 -22.02
CA GLU A 241 -1.48 8.71 -20.57
C GLU A 241 -2.44 9.71 -19.93
N ILE A 242 -3.48 9.20 -19.26
CA ILE A 242 -4.44 10.01 -18.52
C ILE A 242 -4.26 9.73 -17.03
N ARG A 243 -3.86 10.76 -16.29
CA ARG A 243 -3.62 10.67 -14.84
C ARG A 243 -4.79 11.23 -14.08
N GLY A 244 -5.18 10.54 -13.02
CA GLY A 244 -6.29 10.95 -12.18
C GLY A 244 -6.23 10.32 -10.80
N GLU A 245 -7.24 10.60 -10.01
CA GLU A 245 -7.40 10.04 -8.68
C GLU A 245 -8.60 9.09 -8.66
N VAL A 246 -8.39 7.87 -8.17
CA VAL A 246 -9.49 6.97 -7.79
C VAL A 246 -9.92 7.31 -6.37
N PHE A 247 -11.21 7.53 -6.17
CA PHE A 247 -11.78 7.90 -4.88
C PHE A 247 -13.10 7.19 -4.63
N MET A 248 -13.58 7.30 -3.39
CA MET A 248 -14.88 6.78 -2.99
C MET A 248 -15.75 7.97 -2.56
N ARG A 249 -16.98 8.02 -3.07
CA ARG A 249 -17.94 9.06 -2.67
C ARG A 249 -18.36 8.86 -1.21
N TRP A 250 -18.78 9.94 -0.54
CA TRP A 250 -19.19 9.87 0.86
C TRP A 250 -20.32 8.86 1.11
N ASP A 251 -21.30 8.81 0.22
CA ASP A 251 -22.45 7.92 0.38
C ASP A 251 -22.07 6.45 0.16
N ASP A 252 -21.21 6.16 -0.83
CA ASP A 252 -20.68 4.82 -1.06
C ASP A 252 -19.77 4.36 0.08
N PHE A 253 -18.96 5.27 0.66
CA PHE A 253 -18.14 4.99 1.84
C PHE A 253 -18.99 4.65 3.07
N LYS A 254 -20.04 5.43 3.33
CA LYS A 254 -21.00 5.16 4.42
C LYS A 254 -21.71 3.83 4.21
N ALA A 255 -22.15 3.54 2.98
CA ALA A 255 -22.79 2.28 2.63
C ALA A 255 -21.84 1.09 2.87
N LEU A 256 -20.60 1.17 2.37
CA LEU A 256 -19.59 0.14 2.55
C LEU A 256 -19.27 -0.11 4.03
N ASN A 257 -19.15 0.94 4.82
CA ASN A 257 -18.92 0.79 6.26
C ASN A 257 -20.15 0.20 6.97
N GLY A 258 -21.37 0.58 6.57
CA GLY A 258 -22.60 -0.06 7.05
C GLY A 258 -22.62 -1.57 6.74
N GLU A 259 -22.23 -1.98 5.53
CA GLU A 259 -22.10 -3.39 5.14
C GLU A 259 -21.03 -4.12 5.96
N GLN A 260 -19.90 -3.47 6.24
CA GLN A 260 -18.84 -4.03 7.08
C GLN A 260 -19.32 -4.24 8.52
N GLU A 261 -20.02 -3.26 9.08
CA GLU A 261 -20.60 -3.33 10.42
C GLU A 261 -21.67 -4.42 10.50
N ASP A 262 -22.57 -4.50 9.51
CA ASP A 262 -23.57 -5.55 9.38
C ASP A 262 -22.95 -6.95 9.29
N ALA A 263 -21.78 -7.05 8.66
CA ALA A 263 -20.98 -8.27 8.56
C ALA A 263 -20.07 -8.53 9.78
N GLY A 264 -20.10 -7.67 10.81
CA GLY A 264 -19.28 -7.79 12.02
C GLY A 264 -17.78 -7.58 11.79
N ARG A 265 -17.41 -6.88 10.71
CA ARG A 265 -16.03 -6.55 10.35
C ARG A 265 -15.71 -5.11 10.77
N PRO A 266 -14.44 -4.77 11.02
CA PRO A 266 -14.08 -3.39 11.32
C PRO A 266 -14.37 -2.49 10.10
N PRO A 267 -14.96 -1.29 10.31
CA PRO A 267 -15.16 -0.33 9.24
C PRO A 267 -13.81 0.22 8.78
N PHE A 268 -13.77 0.68 7.52
CA PHE A 268 -12.65 1.43 7.01
C PHE A 268 -12.56 2.79 7.70
N ALA A 269 -11.32 3.21 7.99
CA ALA A 269 -11.06 4.46 8.68
C ALA A 269 -11.58 5.66 7.88
N ASN A 270 -10.98 5.92 6.70
CA ASN A 270 -11.31 7.04 5.83
C ASN A 270 -11.59 6.57 4.38
N PRO A 271 -12.21 7.43 3.55
CA PRO A 271 -12.46 7.13 2.14
C PRO A 271 -11.20 6.78 1.35
N ARG A 272 -10.06 7.42 1.64
CA ARG A 272 -8.78 7.13 0.98
C ARG A 272 -8.34 5.68 1.15
N ASN A 273 -8.32 5.19 2.39
CA ASN A 273 -7.95 3.83 2.72
C ASN A 273 -8.98 2.83 2.20
N ALA A 274 -10.27 3.19 2.24
CA ALA A 274 -11.33 2.39 1.65
C ALA A 274 -11.13 2.26 0.14
N ALA A 275 -10.84 3.36 -0.58
CA ALA A 275 -10.58 3.36 -2.01
C ALA A 275 -9.32 2.55 -2.37
N ALA A 276 -8.21 2.78 -1.68
CA ALA A 276 -6.95 2.05 -1.92
C ALA A 276 -7.09 0.55 -1.64
N GLY A 277 -7.75 0.18 -0.53
CA GLY A 277 -8.04 -1.21 -0.20
C GLY A 277 -9.00 -1.85 -1.20
N SER A 278 -10.02 -1.11 -1.64
CA SER A 278 -11.02 -1.58 -2.60
C SER A 278 -10.46 -1.76 -4.01
N LEU A 279 -9.48 -0.94 -4.43
CA LEU A 279 -8.89 -1.02 -5.76
C LEU A 279 -7.84 -2.14 -5.87
N ARG A 280 -7.15 -2.46 -4.78
CA ARG A 280 -6.07 -3.47 -4.74
C ARG A 280 -6.59 -4.83 -4.27
N GLN A 281 -7.67 -5.30 -4.89
CA GLN A 281 -8.22 -6.63 -4.65
C GLN A 281 -7.66 -7.64 -5.64
N LYS A 282 -7.32 -8.83 -5.14
CA LYS A 282 -6.88 -9.95 -5.99
C LYS A 282 -8.00 -10.45 -6.91
N ASP A 283 -9.24 -10.31 -6.44
CA ASP A 283 -10.44 -10.63 -7.20
C ASP A 283 -11.14 -9.31 -7.63
N PRO A 284 -11.12 -8.97 -8.92
CA PRO A 284 -11.76 -7.76 -9.43
C PRO A 284 -13.26 -7.70 -9.18
N ARG A 285 -13.93 -8.83 -8.99
CA ARG A 285 -15.36 -8.85 -8.62
C ARG A 285 -15.59 -8.18 -7.27
N ILE A 286 -14.61 -8.24 -6.36
CA ILE A 286 -14.69 -7.50 -5.10
C ILE A 286 -14.59 -6.01 -5.39
N THR A 287 -13.67 -5.56 -6.24
CA THR A 287 -13.55 -4.14 -6.64
C THR A 287 -14.85 -3.61 -7.25
N ALA A 288 -15.48 -4.40 -8.13
CA ALA A 288 -16.74 -4.05 -8.79
C ALA A 288 -17.86 -3.69 -7.81
N THR A 289 -17.94 -4.38 -6.65
CA THR A 289 -18.97 -4.08 -5.64
C THR A 289 -18.70 -2.81 -4.83
N ARG A 290 -17.49 -2.24 -4.90
CA ARG A 290 -17.05 -1.10 -4.06
C ARG A 290 -17.37 0.27 -4.64
N ARG A 291 -17.97 0.34 -5.84
CA ARG A 291 -18.48 1.58 -6.46
C ARG A 291 -17.44 2.72 -6.47
N LEU A 292 -16.22 2.42 -6.88
CA LEU A 292 -15.17 3.42 -6.99
C LEU A 292 -15.50 4.43 -8.10
N SER A 293 -15.02 5.66 -7.93
CA SER A 293 -15.12 6.74 -8.91
C SER A 293 -13.73 7.23 -9.30
N PHE A 294 -13.62 7.86 -10.45
CA PHE A 294 -12.36 8.41 -10.97
C PHE A 294 -12.57 9.84 -11.47
N TYR A 295 -11.58 10.71 -11.24
CA TYR A 295 -11.48 12.00 -11.93
C TYR A 295 -10.08 12.21 -12.49
N ALA A 296 -10.00 12.58 -13.77
CA ALA A 296 -8.77 12.95 -14.43
C ALA A 296 -8.31 14.36 -14.02
N HIS A 297 -7.01 14.51 -13.75
CA HIS A 297 -6.40 15.77 -13.28
C HIS A 297 -5.04 16.06 -13.92
N GLY A 298 -4.57 15.24 -14.85
CA GLY A 298 -3.26 15.43 -15.47
C GLY A 298 -3.09 14.63 -16.74
N ILE A 299 -2.25 15.13 -17.64
CA ILE A 299 -1.87 14.45 -18.88
C ILE A 299 -0.41 14.00 -18.79
N GLY A 300 -0.14 12.77 -19.22
CA GLY A 300 1.23 12.27 -19.42
C GLY A 300 1.66 12.43 -20.87
N THR A 301 2.27 11.39 -21.42
CA THR A 301 2.66 11.37 -22.85
C THR A 301 1.41 11.29 -23.73
N LEU A 302 1.32 12.17 -24.73
CA LEU A 302 0.29 12.18 -25.76
C LEU A 302 0.97 12.08 -27.14
N ARG A 303 0.54 11.15 -27.99
CA ARG A 303 1.00 11.00 -29.37
C ARG A 303 -0.20 10.81 -30.30
N TRP A 304 -0.25 11.64 -31.33
CA TRP A 304 -1.25 11.56 -32.39
C TRP A 304 -0.76 10.67 -33.53
N GLY A 305 -1.67 9.92 -34.17
CA GLY A 305 -1.33 9.02 -35.27
C GLY A 305 -1.20 9.73 -36.63
N SER A 306 -0.57 9.06 -37.60
CA SER A 306 -0.18 9.61 -38.92
C SER A 306 -1.33 9.98 -39.88
N GLY A 307 -2.59 9.67 -39.54
CA GLY A 307 -3.76 9.85 -40.41
C GLY A 307 -4.54 11.15 -40.22
N ARG A 308 -4.02 12.12 -39.45
CA ARG A 308 -4.76 13.32 -39.06
C ARG A 308 -4.66 14.46 -40.10
N PRO A 309 -5.75 15.21 -40.36
CA PRO A 309 -5.66 16.50 -41.04
C PRO A 309 -4.98 17.54 -40.14
N ALA A 310 -4.07 18.36 -40.69
CA ALA A 310 -3.41 19.44 -39.95
C ALA A 310 -4.41 20.52 -39.47
N GLY A 311 -4.45 20.82 -38.17
CA GLY A 311 -5.39 21.76 -37.56
C GLY A 311 -5.40 21.81 -36.02
N SER A 312 -6.16 22.75 -35.43
CA SER A 312 -6.09 23.36 -34.08
C SER A 312 -6.05 22.47 -32.81
N HIS A 313 -5.89 21.16 -32.91
CA HIS A 313 -5.79 20.22 -31.78
C HIS A 313 -4.47 19.41 -31.77
N ASP A 314 -3.48 19.82 -32.57
CA ASP A 314 -2.18 19.14 -32.67
C ASP A 314 -1.27 19.35 -31.45
N VAL A 315 -1.49 20.43 -30.69
CA VAL A 315 -0.77 20.73 -29.45
C VAL A 315 -1.81 21.01 -28.38
N VAL A 316 -1.85 20.18 -27.33
CA VAL A 316 -2.47 20.58 -26.08
C VAL A 316 -1.51 21.61 -25.48
N ALA A 317 -1.89 22.88 -25.55
CA ALA A 317 -1.05 23.97 -25.06
C ALA A 317 -1.24 24.13 -23.56
N ASP A 318 -2.48 23.95 -23.09
CA ASP A 318 -2.89 24.22 -21.72
C ASP A 318 -3.48 22.98 -21.02
N GLN A 319 -3.36 22.92 -19.70
CA GLN A 319 -3.95 21.86 -18.87
C GLN A 319 -5.48 21.90 -18.93
N SER A 320 -6.08 23.10 -19.01
CA SER A 320 -7.52 23.33 -19.22
C SER A 320 -8.05 22.71 -20.54
N GLU A 321 -7.29 22.78 -21.62
CA GLU A 321 -7.63 22.14 -22.90
C GLU A 321 -7.69 20.61 -22.77
N ALA A 322 -6.80 20.01 -21.97
CA ALA A 322 -6.81 18.57 -21.71
C ALA A 322 -8.13 18.12 -21.05
N TYR A 323 -8.71 18.92 -20.15
CA TYR A 323 -10.01 18.61 -19.53
C TYR A 323 -11.16 18.61 -20.53
N THR A 324 -11.09 19.47 -21.54
CA THR A 324 -12.05 19.48 -22.64
C THR A 324 -11.94 18.19 -23.47
N LEU A 325 -10.71 17.71 -23.73
CA LEU A 325 -10.49 16.43 -24.42
C LEU A 325 -10.99 15.25 -23.60
N TYR A 326 -10.70 15.20 -22.30
CA TYR A 326 -11.17 14.13 -21.42
C TYR A 326 -12.69 14.03 -21.43
N SER A 327 -13.39 15.16 -21.30
CA SER A 327 -14.85 15.20 -21.36
C SER A 327 -15.38 14.70 -22.71
N LYS A 328 -14.74 15.07 -23.83
CA LYS A 328 -15.09 14.56 -25.18
C LYS A 328 -14.86 13.06 -25.31
N TRP A 329 -13.79 12.54 -24.71
CA TRP A 329 -13.44 11.13 -24.69
C TRP A 329 -14.27 10.29 -23.71
N GLY A 330 -15.17 10.93 -22.94
CA GLY A 330 -15.98 10.26 -21.91
C GLY A 330 -15.20 9.95 -20.63
N VAL A 331 -14.01 10.54 -20.45
CA VAL A 331 -13.25 10.44 -19.21
C VAL A 331 -13.72 11.55 -18.25
N PRO A 332 -14.12 11.20 -17.02
CA PRO A 332 -14.69 12.16 -16.07
C PRO A 332 -13.64 13.14 -15.57
N VAL A 333 -14.02 14.42 -15.51
CA VAL A 333 -13.24 15.51 -14.91
C VAL A 333 -14.05 16.10 -13.74
N SER A 334 -13.36 16.58 -12.71
CA SER A 334 -14.03 17.20 -11.57
C SER A 334 -14.81 18.46 -12.01
N PRO A 335 -16.08 18.61 -11.60
CA PRO A 335 -16.86 19.82 -11.88
C PRO A 335 -16.39 21.03 -11.04
N HIS A 336 -15.46 20.82 -10.11
CA HIS A 336 -14.98 21.83 -9.17
C HIS A 336 -13.72 22.56 -9.66
N ASN A 337 -13.18 22.20 -10.82
CA ASN A 337 -12.00 22.83 -11.40
C ASN A 337 -12.30 24.29 -11.77
N ARG A 338 -11.38 25.21 -11.45
CA ARG A 338 -11.48 26.63 -11.78
C ARG A 338 -10.26 27.09 -12.55
N GLU A 339 -10.48 27.75 -13.68
CA GLU A 339 -9.45 28.56 -14.32
C GLU A 339 -9.31 29.88 -13.55
N VAL A 340 -8.09 30.21 -13.15
CA VAL A 340 -7.77 31.41 -12.37
C VAL A 340 -6.60 32.15 -12.99
N THR A 341 -6.51 33.45 -12.75
CA THR A 341 -5.47 34.31 -13.35
C THR A 341 -4.78 35.21 -12.32
N SER A 342 -5.18 35.12 -11.06
CA SER A 342 -4.68 35.96 -9.97
C SER A 342 -4.67 35.23 -8.63
N PHE A 343 -3.78 35.64 -7.74
CA PHE A 343 -3.70 35.11 -6.38
C PHE A 343 -5.00 35.25 -5.59
N ALA A 344 -5.75 36.33 -5.80
CA ALA A 344 -7.03 36.55 -5.13
C ALA A 344 -8.08 35.48 -5.49
N GLN A 345 -8.10 35.02 -6.75
CA GLN A 345 -9.00 33.94 -7.19
C GLN A 345 -8.57 32.57 -6.64
N ILE A 346 -7.27 32.36 -6.43
CA ILE A 346 -6.76 31.17 -5.74
C ILE A 346 -7.26 31.16 -4.29
N LEU A 347 -7.12 32.29 -3.58
CA LEU A 347 -7.62 32.45 -2.21
C LEU A 347 -9.13 32.24 -2.10
N ASP A 348 -9.91 32.81 -3.03
CA ASP A 348 -11.36 32.60 -3.06
C ASP A 348 -11.75 31.12 -3.09
N MET A 349 -11.05 30.31 -3.89
CA MET A 349 -11.31 28.87 -3.93
C MET A 349 -10.87 28.16 -2.65
N ILE A 350 -9.74 28.56 -2.06
CA ILE A 350 -9.25 28.03 -0.78
C ILE A 350 -10.21 28.36 0.35
N ASP A 351 -10.70 29.59 0.44
CA ASP A 351 -11.62 30.01 1.50
C ASP A 351 -12.97 29.30 1.32
N TYR A 352 -13.51 29.26 0.10
CA TYR A 352 -14.77 28.61 -0.21
C TYR A 352 -14.77 27.13 0.16
N TYR A 353 -13.83 26.35 -0.39
CA TYR A 353 -13.76 24.92 -0.06
C TYR A 353 -13.24 24.67 1.35
N GLY A 354 -12.56 25.63 1.97
CA GLY A 354 -12.19 25.58 3.38
C GLY A 354 -13.41 25.45 4.29
N GLU A 355 -14.49 26.18 3.98
CA GLU A 355 -15.77 26.13 4.68
C GLU A 355 -16.68 24.97 4.21
N HIS A 356 -16.62 24.60 2.93
CA HIS A 356 -17.54 23.66 2.29
C HIS A 356 -16.92 22.27 2.02
N ARG A 357 -15.91 21.85 2.82
CA ARG A 357 -15.19 20.56 2.60
C ARG A 357 -16.10 19.33 2.59
N GLY A 358 -17.14 19.37 3.42
CA GLY A 358 -18.08 18.25 3.58
C GLY A 358 -19.22 18.23 2.55
N ASP A 359 -19.34 19.28 1.73
CA ASP A 359 -20.50 19.47 0.86
C ASP A 359 -20.31 18.86 -0.53
N ILE A 360 -19.06 18.59 -0.91
CA ILE A 360 -18.75 17.90 -2.17
C ILE A 360 -18.83 16.38 -2.00
N GLU A 361 -18.86 15.67 -3.12
CA GLU A 361 -19.13 14.23 -3.18
C GLU A 361 -18.05 13.34 -2.54
N HIS A 362 -16.84 13.84 -2.31
CA HIS A 362 -15.68 13.06 -1.87
C HIS A 362 -14.84 13.80 -0.84
N ALA A 363 -13.95 13.07 -0.15
CA ALA A 363 -12.98 13.68 0.74
C ALA A 363 -11.97 14.55 -0.05
N LEU A 364 -11.61 15.69 0.54
CA LEU A 364 -10.58 16.58 0.01
C LEU A 364 -9.66 17.03 1.15
N ASP A 365 -8.35 17.11 0.87
CA ASP A 365 -7.33 17.50 1.86
C ASP A 365 -6.67 18.86 1.54
N GLY A 366 -7.08 19.52 0.46
CA GLY A 366 -6.48 20.76 0.02
C GLY A 366 -6.98 21.28 -1.32
N ILE A 367 -6.27 22.27 -1.85
CA ILE A 367 -6.42 22.80 -3.21
C ILE A 367 -5.08 22.66 -3.93
N VAL A 368 -5.11 22.17 -5.16
CA VAL A 368 -3.93 22.14 -6.04
C VAL A 368 -3.98 23.34 -6.96
N VAL A 369 -2.88 24.08 -7.05
CA VAL A 369 -2.71 25.19 -7.98
C VAL A 369 -1.65 24.81 -9.01
N LYS A 370 -1.94 25.02 -10.30
CA LYS A 370 -1.03 24.68 -11.41
C LYS A 370 -0.95 25.84 -12.40
N VAL A 371 0.24 26.10 -12.95
CA VAL A 371 0.37 26.91 -14.18
C VAL A 371 -0.36 26.20 -15.31
N ASP A 372 -1.24 26.89 -16.03
CA ASP A 372 -2.10 26.23 -17.03
C ASP A 372 -1.31 25.82 -18.30
N ASP A 373 -0.45 26.70 -18.79
CA ASP A 373 0.36 26.49 -19.99
C ASP A 373 1.44 25.40 -19.80
N LEU A 374 1.34 24.31 -20.56
CA LEU A 374 2.24 23.16 -20.50
C LEU A 374 3.67 23.48 -20.99
N GLY A 375 3.82 24.50 -21.84
CA GLY A 375 5.12 25.05 -22.24
C GLY A 375 5.84 25.76 -21.09
N LEU A 376 5.12 26.57 -20.32
CA LEU A 376 5.63 27.20 -19.10
C LEU A 376 5.90 26.17 -18.01
N GLN A 377 5.10 25.11 -17.90
CA GLN A 377 5.41 23.98 -17.01
C GLN A 377 6.76 23.33 -17.36
N ARG A 378 7.04 23.12 -18.66
CA ARG A 378 8.32 22.56 -19.11
C ARG A 378 9.50 23.48 -18.80
N SER A 379 9.36 24.80 -18.96
CA SER A 379 10.45 25.75 -18.65
C SER A 379 10.74 25.84 -17.16
N LEU A 380 9.71 25.82 -16.31
CA LEU A 380 9.85 25.79 -14.85
C LEU A 380 10.45 24.46 -14.35
N GLY A 381 10.16 23.36 -15.03
CA GLY A 381 10.69 22.04 -14.72
C GLY A 381 10.24 21.52 -13.35
N ALA A 382 11.09 20.69 -12.73
CA ALA A 382 10.80 20.01 -11.48
C ALA A 382 12.04 19.89 -10.58
N THR A 383 11.81 19.65 -9.30
CA THR A 383 12.83 19.15 -8.36
C THR A 383 13.00 17.63 -8.52
N SER A 384 13.80 16.99 -7.67
CA SER A 384 13.92 15.53 -7.68
C SER A 384 12.61 14.79 -7.38
N ARG A 385 11.63 15.47 -6.76
CA ARG A 385 10.39 14.88 -6.24
C ARG A 385 9.10 15.52 -6.78
N ALA A 386 9.09 16.84 -7.01
CA ALA A 386 7.87 17.59 -7.29
C ALA A 386 8.05 18.64 -8.40
N PRO A 387 7.02 18.94 -9.20
CA PRO A 387 7.06 20.01 -10.18
C PRO A 387 7.18 21.39 -9.52
N ARG A 388 7.87 22.34 -10.16
CA ARG A 388 7.93 23.73 -9.67
C ARG A 388 6.68 24.54 -10.03
N TRP A 389 5.98 24.12 -11.08
CA TRP A 389 4.82 24.77 -11.66
C TRP A 389 3.49 24.37 -11.01
N ALA A 390 3.50 23.50 -9.99
CA ALA A 390 2.31 23.14 -9.23
C ALA A 390 2.61 22.97 -7.74
N ILE A 391 1.65 23.35 -6.91
CA ILE A 391 1.73 23.24 -5.44
C ILE A 391 0.39 22.76 -4.87
N ALA A 392 0.45 22.03 -3.76
CA ALA A 392 -0.72 21.68 -2.97
C ALA A 392 -0.81 22.56 -1.73
N TYR A 393 -1.82 23.43 -1.67
CA TYR A 393 -2.22 24.05 -0.40
C TYR A 393 -3.00 23.04 0.42
N LYS A 394 -2.45 22.63 1.57
CA LYS A 394 -3.13 21.74 2.49
C LYS A 394 -3.83 22.53 3.55
N TYR A 395 -5.09 22.18 3.78
CA TYR A 395 -5.82 22.78 4.87
C TYR A 395 -5.23 22.38 6.22
N PRO A 396 -5.29 23.26 7.22
CA PRO A 396 -4.91 22.89 8.57
C PRO A 396 -5.77 21.71 9.04
N PRO A 397 -5.16 20.72 9.70
CA PRO A 397 -5.87 19.55 10.17
C PRO A 397 -6.91 19.94 11.22
N GLU A 398 -8.05 19.26 11.20
CA GLU A 398 -9.10 19.45 12.18
C GLU A 398 -8.57 19.15 13.59
N GLU A 399 -8.62 20.15 14.46
CA GLU A 399 -8.33 20.00 15.88
C GLU A 399 -9.62 19.62 16.61
N VAL A 400 -9.59 18.50 17.33
CA VAL A 400 -10.71 18.08 18.17
C VAL A 400 -10.28 17.95 19.61
N ASN A 401 -11.23 18.17 20.51
CA ASN A 401 -11.02 18.01 21.93
C ASN A 401 -11.46 16.61 22.37
N THR A 402 -10.62 15.94 23.16
CA THR A 402 -10.96 14.69 23.84
C THR A 402 -10.36 14.64 25.23
N GLU A 403 -10.67 13.60 25.99
CA GLU A 403 -10.16 13.40 27.36
C GLU A 403 -8.92 12.50 27.35
N LEU A 404 -7.88 12.93 28.06
CA LEU A 404 -6.68 12.14 28.32
C LEU A 404 -6.94 11.20 29.50
N LEU A 405 -7.27 9.94 29.22
CA LEU A 405 -7.62 8.94 30.22
C LEU A 405 -6.40 8.45 31.01
N ASP A 406 -5.28 8.23 30.33
CA ASP A 406 -4.04 7.78 30.95
C ASP A 406 -2.81 8.09 30.09
N VAL A 407 -1.62 7.97 30.66
CA VAL A 407 -0.36 7.94 29.90
C VAL A 407 0.39 6.67 30.24
N THR A 408 0.41 5.75 29.29
CA THR A 408 1.14 4.47 29.38
C THR A 408 2.53 4.61 28.78
N VAL A 409 3.43 3.66 29.01
CA VAL A 409 4.75 3.65 28.35
C VAL A 409 4.94 2.39 27.51
N GLN A 410 5.57 2.53 26.36
CA GLN A 410 5.94 1.43 25.48
C GLN A 410 7.47 1.33 25.39
N VAL A 411 8.01 0.11 25.54
CA VAL A 411 9.44 -0.16 25.40
C VAL A 411 9.70 -0.61 23.96
N GLY A 412 10.39 0.21 23.17
CA GLY A 412 10.72 -0.12 21.79
C GLY A 412 11.95 -1.01 21.66
N ARG A 413 12.20 -1.46 20.42
CA ARG A 413 13.34 -2.32 20.00
C ARG A 413 14.70 -1.99 20.59
N THR A 414 15.03 -0.69 20.69
CA THR A 414 16.35 -0.20 21.17
C THR A 414 16.34 0.19 22.64
N GLY A 415 15.36 -0.30 23.39
CA GLY A 415 15.13 0.01 24.79
C GLY A 415 14.49 1.37 25.04
N ARG A 416 14.28 2.21 24.02
CA ARG A 416 13.62 3.52 24.19
C ARG A 416 12.23 3.33 24.79
N VAL A 417 11.99 3.98 25.93
CA VAL A 417 10.72 3.95 26.64
C VAL A 417 9.94 5.21 26.28
N THR A 418 8.89 5.04 25.48
CA THR A 418 8.11 6.13 24.91
C THR A 418 6.78 6.26 25.63
N PRO A 419 6.44 7.43 26.19
CA PRO A 419 5.11 7.70 26.72
C PRO A 419 4.06 7.78 25.60
N VAL A 420 2.90 7.17 25.83
CA VAL A 420 1.77 7.07 24.91
C VAL A 420 0.50 7.50 25.64
N ALA A 421 -0.10 8.57 25.16
CA ALA A 421 -1.40 9.04 25.63
C ALA A 421 -2.49 8.02 25.27
N VAL A 422 -3.32 7.67 26.24
CA VAL A 422 -4.56 6.91 26.08
C VAL A 422 -5.70 7.90 26.17
N LEU A 423 -6.45 8.02 25.10
CA LEU A 423 -7.48 9.02 24.91
C LEU A 423 -8.85 8.36 24.93
N LYS A 424 -9.87 9.11 25.39
CA LYS A 424 -11.24 8.77 25.08
C LYS A 424 -11.38 8.77 23.54
N PRO A 425 -11.86 7.68 22.92
CA PRO A 425 -11.90 7.57 21.47
C PRO A 425 -12.63 8.77 20.84
N VAL A 426 -11.96 9.45 19.92
CA VAL A 426 -12.48 10.64 19.24
C VAL A 426 -12.25 10.53 17.74
N TYR A 427 -13.21 10.94 16.93
CA TYR A 427 -13.08 10.95 15.48
C TYR A 427 -12.35 12.22 15.02
N VAL A 428 -11.25 12.07 14.27
CA VAL A 428 -10.42 13.17 13.77
C VAL A 428 -10.07 12.90 12.32
N ALA A 429 -10.39 13.83 11.41
CA ALA A 429 -9.98 13.76 10.00
C ALA A 429 -10.14 12.33 9.42
N GLY A 430 -11.36 11.78 9.50
CA GLY A 430 -11.64 10.48 8.91
C GLY A 430 -11.13 9.27 9.71
N SER A 431 -10.71 9.34 10.97
CA SER A 431 -10.51 8.10 11.75
C SER A 431 -10.63 8.32 13.24
N THR A 432 -10.97 7.25 13.97
CA THR A 432 -11.00 7.27 15.42
C THR A 432 -9.57 7.21 15.98
N VAL A 433 -9.21 8.18 16.81
CA VAL A 433 -7.96 8.25 17.56
C VAL A 433 -8.26 7.91 19.02
N SER A 434 -7.62 6.88 19.54
CA SER A 434 -7.67 6.49 20.96
C SER A 434 -6.30 6.46 21.62
N ARG A 435 -5.21 6.55 20.83
CA ARG A 435 -3.83 6.54 21.31
C ARG A 435 -2.97 7.46 20.46
N THR A 436 -2.03 8.16 21.08
CA THR A 436 -1.01 8.95 20.37
C THR A 436 0.28 9.04 21.18
N THR A 437 1.41 9.19 20.49
CA THR A 437 2.71 9.30 21.16
C THR A 437 2.90 10.67 21.79
N LEU A 438 3.54 10.71 22.95
CA LEU A 438 4.06 11.94 23.56
C LEU A 438 5.59 12.06 23.39
N HIS A 439 6.18 11.23 22.53
CA HIS A 439 7.59 11.16 22.17
C HIS A 439 8.54 10.76 23.32
N ASN A 440 8.67 11.58 24.36
CA ASN A 440 9.58 11.40 25.48
C ASN A 440 9.06 12.17 26.72
N PRO A 441 9.55 11.87 27.95
CA PRO A 441 9.06 12.52 29.17
C PRO A 441 9.27 14.05 29.19
N PHE A 442 10.29 14.56 28.49
CA PHE A 442 10.50 16.01 28.36
C PHE A 442 9.37 16.69 27.60
N GLU A 443 8.91 16.09 26.49
CA GLU A 443 7.79 16.63 25.70
C GLU A 443 6.47 16.56 26.46
N VAL A 444 6.22 15.51 27.27
CA VAL A 444 5.04 15.46 28.18
C VAL A 444 5.02 16.70 29.09
N LYS A 445 6.15 16.99 29.74
CA LYS A 445 6.29 18.13 30.66
C LYS A 445 6.21 19.46 29.94
N ARG A 446 6.82 19.58 28.76
CA ARG A 446 6.78 20.79 27.91
C ARG A 446 5.36 21.11 27.45
N LYS A 447 4.60 20.09 27.02
CA LYS A 447 3.18 20.23 26.64
C LYS A 447 2.28 20.51 27.85
N GLY A 448 2.75 20.23 29.06
CA GLY A 448 2.05 20.55 30.31
C GLY A 448 0.73 19.81 30.49
N VAL A 449 0.60 18.63 29.88
CA VAL A 449 -0.61 17.79 29.95
C VAL A 449 -0.66 17.00 31.26
N LEU A 450 -1.85 16.90 31.84
CA LEU A 450 -2.15 16.14 33.03
C LEU A 450 -3.16 15.05 32.67
N ILE A 451 -3.02 13.87 33.26
CA ILE A 451 -4.00 12.80 33.08
C ILE A 451 -5.33 13.26 33.70
N GLY A 452 -6.42 13.09 32.95
CA GLY A 452 -7.75 13.65 33.21
C GLY A 452 -8.05 14.93 32.42
N ASP A 453 -7.05 15.54 31.76
CA ASP A 453 -7.25 16.77 30.99
C ASP A 453 -8.21 16.57 29.81
N THR A 454 -8.91 17.64 29.45
CA THR A 454 -9.36 17.81 28.06
C THR A 454 -8.16 18.28 27.23
N VAL A 455 -7.80 17.51 26.21
CA VAL A 455 -6.64 17.75 25.34
C VAL A 455 -7.08 17.97 23.89
N VAL A 456 -6.32 18.78 23.19
CA VAL A 456 -6.46 19.03 21.76
C VAL A 456 -5.67 17.98 20.98
N VAL A 457 -6.33 17.31 20.05
CA VAL A 457 -5.76 16.27 19.19
C VAL A 457 -6.01 16.64 17.74
N ARG A 458 -5.00 16.45 16.91
CA ARG A 458 -5.07 16.63 15.46
C ARG A 458 -4.36 15.50 14.74
N LYS A 459 -4.41 15.47 13.42
CA LYS A 459 -3.54 14.60 12.62
C LYS A 459 -2.51 15.41 11.85
N ALA A 460 -1.23 15.18 12.11
CA ALA A 460 -0.16 15.72 11.30
C ALA A 460 -0.18 15.07 9.91
N GLY A 461 -0.30 15.91 8.87
CA GLY A 461 -0.42 15.47 7.48
C GLY A 461 -1.59 14.51 7.23
N ASP A 462 -2.69 14.68 7.98
CA ASP A 462 -3.93 13.87 7.94
C ASP A 462 -3.79 12.37 8.26
N VAL A 463 -2.59 11.93 8.68
CA VAL A 463 -2.30 10.51 8.93
C VAL A 463 -1.91 10.25 10.39
N ILE A 464 -0.98 11.03 10.96
CA ILE A 464 -0.38 10.68 12.26
C ILE A 464 -1.05 11.49 13.37
N PRO A 465 -1.76 10.85 14.32
CA PRO A 465 -2.37 11.57 15.42
C PRO A 465 -1.32 12.22 16.31
N GLU A 466 -1.52 13.49 16.63
CA GLU A 466 -0.67 14.30 17.50
C GLU A 466 -1.53 14.93 18.60
N LEU A 467 -1.09 14.79 19.86
CA LEU A 467 -1.63 15.56 20.99
C LEU A 467 -0.93 16.92 21.04
N VAL A 468 -1.66 18.01 20.82
CA VAL A 468 -1.11 19.37 20.76
C VAL A 468 -0.83 19.91 22.17
N GLY A 469 -1.84 19.88 23.04
CA GLY A 469 -1.74 20.35 24.42
C GLY A 469 -3.08 20.31 25.16
N PRO A 470 -3.13 20.77 26.42
CA PRO A 470 -4.35 20.81 27.22
C PRO A 470 -5.21 22.04 26.90
N VAL A 471 -6.53 21.90 27.06
CA VAL A 471 -7.48 23.03 27.06
C VAL A 471 -7.53 23.60 28.48
N VAL A 472 -6.64 24.54 28.78
CA VAL A 472 -6.40 25.03 30.16
C VAL A 472 -7.66 25.60 30.80
N GLU A 473 -8.54 26.26 30.04
CA GLU A 473 -9.80 26.80 30.55
C GLU A 473 -10.71 25.72 31.15
N ARG A 474 -10.64 24.48 30.63
CA ARG A 474 -11.45 23.36 31.10
C ARG A 474 -10.92 22.68 32.37
N ARG A 475 -9.79 23.15 32.90
CA ARG A 475 -9.28 22.69 34.22
C ARG A 475 -10.02 23.31 35.39
N LYS A 476 -10.59 24.51 35.20
CA LYS A 476 -11.22 25.30 36.28
C LYS A 476 -12.28 24.49 37.03
N GLY A 477 -12.04 24.25 38.32
CA GLY A 477 -12.93 23.51 39.21
C GLY A 477 -12.76 21.98 39.17
N ARG A 478 -11.74 21.47 38.47
CA ARG A 478 -11.40 20.04 38.36
C ARG A 478 -9.92 19.79 38.66
N GLU A 479 -9.18 20.79 39.14
CA GLU A 479 -7.72 20.70 39.33
C GLU A 479 -7.31 19.54 40.25
N ASP A 480 -8.14 19.22 41.26
CA ASP A 480 -7.89 18.12 42.20
C ASP A 480 -8.09 16.72 41.56
N ASP A 481 -8.79 16.64 40.42
CA ASP A 481 -9.03 15.39 39.67
C ASP A 481 -7.88 15.08 38.68
N LEU A 482 -6.96 16.03 38.46
CA LEU A 482 -5.89 15.93 37.46
C LEU A 482 -4.60 15.44 38.09
N ARG A 483 -3.89 14.52 37.41
CA ARG A 483 -2.63 13.94 37.91
C ARG A 483 -1.47 14.09 36.92
N GLU A 484 -0.30 14.47 37.42
CA GLU A 484 0.91 14.55 36.59
C GLU A 484 1.39 13.16 36.21
N PHE A 485 1.82 12.99 34.95
CA PHE A 485 2.48 11.77 34.52
C PHE A 485 3.91 11.74 35.06
N VAL A 486 4.22 10.70 35.85
CA VAL A 486 5.58 10.42 36.32
C VAL A 486 6.15 9.27 35.49
N MET A 487 7.27 9.54 34.81
CA MET A 487 7.99 8.50 34.09
C MET A 487 8.44 7.41 35.07
N PRO A 488 8.17 6.11 34.80
CA PRO A 488 8.59 5.04 35.69
C PRO A 488 10.11 4.99 35.83
N ASP A 489 10.61 4.64 37.01
CA ASP A 489 12.04 4.48 37.29
C ASP A 489 12.58 3.12 36.83
N ARG A 490 11.67 2.15 36.62
CA ARG A 490 11.95 0.79 36.19
C ARG A 490 11.17 0.43 34.93
N CYS A 491 11.78 -0.40 34.09
CA CYS A 491 11.18 -0.91 32.88
C CYS A 491 9.92 -1.72 33.23
N PRO A 492 8.75 -1.42 32.65
CA PRO A 492 7.53 -2.18 32.95
C PRO A 492 7.59 -3.63 32.44
N SER A 493 8.46 -3.92 31.46
CA SER A 493 8.59 -5.27 30.90
C SER A 493 9.57 -6.16 31.69
N CYS A 494 10.72 -5.63 32.13
CA CYS A 494 11.77 -6.44 32.76
C CYS A 494 12.27 -5.94 34.12
N GLY A 495 11.71 -4.85 34.66
CA GLY A 495 12.07 -4.30 35.98
C GLY A 495 13.44 -3.61 36.09
N SER A 496 14.23 -3.60 35.01
CA SER A 496 15.55 -2.94 34.98
C SER A 496 15.43 -1.43 35.20
N LYS A 497 16.37 -0.83 35.93
CA LYS A 497 16.39 0.62 36.17
C LYS A 497 16.55 1.36 34.84
N LEU A 498 15.63 2.28 34.56
CA LEU A 498 15.65 3.08 33.35
C LEU A 498 16.68 4.22 33.47
N ALA A 499 17.35 4.53 32.38
CA ALA A 499 18.35 5.60 32.33
C ALA A 499 18.45 6.21 30.93
N PRO A 500 18.88 7.49 30.81
CA PRO A 500 19.37 8.04 29.56
C PRO A 500 20.55 7.23 29.02
N ALA A 501 20.74 7.18 27.70
CA ALA A 501 21.90 6.47 27.14
C ALA A 501 23.21 7.23 27.37
N LYS A 502 23.14 8.57 27.32
CA LYS A 502 24.21 9.51 27.63
C LYS A 502 23.67 10.64 28.49
N GLU A 503 24.55 11.29 29.23
CA GLU A 503 24.19 12.50 29.97
C GLU A 503 23.62 13.56 29.02
N GLY A 504 22.45 14.10 29.34
CA GLY A 504 21.73 15.07 28.50
C GLY A 504 20.75 14.47 27.47
N ASP A 505 20.70 13.15 27.28
CA ASP A 505 19.69 12.53 26.41
C ASP A 505 18.28 12.73 26.98
N LYS A 506 17.35 13.23 26.15
CA LYS A 506 15.92 13.38 26.51
C LYS A 506 15.17 12.04 26.52
N ASP A 507 15.69 11.05 25.78
CA ASP A 507 15.12 9.72 25.71
C ASP A 507 15.59 8.87 26.90
N ILE A 508 14.63 8.26 27.59
CA ILE A 508 14.89 7.28 28.64
C ILE A 508 14.84 5.86 28.05
N ARG A 509 15.75 4.99 28.49
CA ARG A 509 15.91 3.65 27.92
C ARG A 509 16.01 2.55 28.97
N CYS A 510 15.57 1.36 28.57
CA CYS A 510 15.85 0.11 29.26
C CYS A 510 17.25 -0.40 28.83
N PRO A 511 18.21 -0.51 29.76
CA PRO A 511 19.57 -0.95 29.44
C PRO A 511 19.69 -2.47 29.23
N ASN A 512 18.67 -3.25 29.62
CA ASN A 512 18.65 -4.70 29.47
C ASN A 512 18.33 -5.09 28.01
N VAL A 513 19.29 -4.90 27.11
CA VAL A 513 19.11 -5.14 25.67
C VAL A 513 18.92 -6.63 25.37
N GLU A 514 19.64 -7.51 26.07
CA GLU A 514 19.65 -8.95 25.82
C GLU A 514 18.31 -9.61 26.17
N SER A 515 17.90 -9.50 27.44
CA SER A 515 16.83 -10.35 28.01
C SER A 515 15.51 -9.63 28.26
N CYS A 516 15.40 -8.32 27.94
CA CYS A 516 14.12 -7.61 28.10
C CYS A 516 13.09 -8.18 27.10
N PRO A 517 11.97 -8.77 27.57
CA PRO A 517 10.99 -9.40 26.69
C PRO A 517 10.44 -8.43 25.64
N ALA A 518 10.07 -7.20 26.04
CA ALA A 518 9.56 -6.20 25.11
C ALA A 518 10.58 -5.79 24.03
N GLN A 519 11.88 -5.70 24.39
CA GLN A 519 12.90 -5.41 23.38
C GLN A 519 13.07 -6.57 22.41
N LEU A 520 13.07 -7.82 22.91
CA LEU A 520 13.13 -9.01 22.08
C LEU A 520 11.93 -9.10 21.13
N THR A 521 10.71 -8.91 21.63
CA THR A 521 9.48 -8.85 20.82
C THR A 521 9.63 -7.86 19.67
N GLU A 522 10.03 -6.62 19.97
CA GLU A 522 10.21 -5.56 18.97
C GLU A 522 11.35 -5.84 17.97
N ARG A 523 12.40 -6.58 18.38
CA ARG A 523 13.44 -7.07 17.47
C ARG A 523 12.90 -8.17 16.54
N ILE A 524 12.10 -9.10 17.05
CA ILE A 524 11.40 -10.11 16.24
C ILE A 524 10.41 -9.46 15.25
N ILE A 525 9.67 -8.43 15.67
CA ILE A 525 8.79 -7.68 14.75
C ILE A 525 9.62 -7.01 13.65
N ASN A 526 10.71 -6.33 14.02
CA ASN A 526 11.54 -5.63 13.05
C ASN A 526 12.22 -6.59 12.06
N LEU A 527 12.77 -7.72 12.51
CA LEU A 527 13.42 -8.68 11.62
C LEU A 527 12.42 -9.33 10.66
N ALA A 528 11.16 -9.53 11.07
CA ALA A 528 10.11 -10.06 10.22
C ALA A 528 9.59 -9.05 9.19
N SER A 529 9.86 -7.76 9.37
CA SER A 529 9.32 -6.71 8.51
C SER A 529 9.82 -6.80 7.05
N ARG A 530 9.05 -6.22 6.12
CA ARG A 530 9.39 -6.09 4.69
C ARG A 530 10.79 -5.51 4.41
N LYS A 531 11.31 -4.71 5.34
CA LYS A 531 12.61 -4.03 5.22
C LYS A 531 13.78 -4.90 5.69
N ALA A 532 13.50 -6.07 6.26
CA ALA A 532 14.46 -7.06 6.74
C ALA A 532 14.17 -8.40 6.06
N PHE A 533 13.83 -9.46 6.79
CA PHE A 533 13.59 -10.79 6.20
C PHE A 533 12.27 -10.92 5.46
N ASP A 534 11.31 -10.03 5.67
CA ASP A 534 10.00 -10.09 5.02
C ASP A 534 9.25 -11.41 5.27
N ILE A 535 9.19 -11.81 6.55
CA ILE A 535 8.49 -13.02 6.97
C ILE A 535 7.02 -12.70 7.18
N GLU A 536 6.20 -12.97 6.16
CA GLU A 536 4.75 -12.82 6.30
C GLU A 536 4.20 -13.74 7.41
N HIS A 537 3.05 -13.38 7.98
CA HIS A 537 2.41 -14.07 9.11
C HIS A 537 3.17 -14.06 10.46
N LEU A 538 4.40 -13.54 10.51
CA LEU A 538 5.12 -13.20 11.75
C LEU A 538 4.87 -11.72 12.14
N GLY A 539 3.61 -11.38 12.44
CA GLY A 539 3.22 -10.05 12.92
C GLY A 539 3.35 -9.88 14.45
N ASP A 540 2.97 -8.72 14.96
CA ASP A 540 3.10 -8.34 16.38
C ASP A 540 2.58 -9.40 17.35
N GLN A 541 1.40 -9.95 17.08
CA GLN A 541 0.78 -10.95 17.95
C GLN A 541 1.55 -12.28 17.96
N SER A 542 2.08 -12.69 16.80
CA SER A 542 2.94 -13.88 16.70
C SER A 542 4.26 -13.64 17.43
N ALA A 543 4.88 -12.47 17.25
CA ALA A 543 6.11 -12.11 17.93
C ALA A 543 5.94 -12.06 19.46
N ILE A 544 4.85 -11.46 19.96
CA ILE A 544 4.49 -11.46 21.38
C ILE A 544 4.29 -12.90 21.86
N ALA A 545 3.54 -13.73 21.14
CA ALA A 545 3.32 -15.12 21.54
C ALA A 545 4.62 -15.93 21.64
N LEU A 546 5.59 -15.69 20.76
CA LEU A 546 6.89 -16.37 20.78
C LEU A 546 7.78 -15.92 21.95
N THR A 547 7.78 -14.62 22.27
CA THR A 547 8.79 -13.98 23.12
C THR A 547 8.27 -13.55 24.49
N ASN A 548 6.96 -13.35 24.62
CA ASN A 548 6.28 -12.90 25.83
C ASN A 548 4.80 -13.37 25.85
N PRO A 549 4.53 -14.69 25.90
CA PRO A 549 3.15 -15.22 25.88
C PRO A 549 2.32 -14.84 27.12
N GLU A 550 2.98 -14.39 28.20
CA GLU A 550 2.34 -13.90 29.42
C GLU A 550 2.00 -12.41 29.37
N GLU A 551 2.17 -11.75 28.22
CA GLU A 551 1.69 -10.38 28.01
C GLU A 551 0.17 -10.33 28.26
N ASN A 552 -0.27 -9.37 29.07
CA ASN A 552 -1.64 -9.21 29.58
C ASN A 552 -2.16 -10.32 30.52
N ARG A 553 -1.27 -11.11 31.12
CA ARG A 553 -1.67 -12.02 32.18
C ARG A 553 -2.35 -11.24 33.32
N PRO A 554 -3.55 -11.64 33.79
CA PRO A 554 -4.19 -11.02 34.95
C PRO A 554 -3.41 -11.28 36.25
N ASP A 555 -3.47 -10.33 37.17
CA ASP A 555 -2.78 -10.42 38.47
C ASP A 555 -3.57 -11.25 39.51
N SER A 556 -4.89 -11.42 39.31
CA SER A 556 -5.77 -12.18 40.22
C SER A 556 -6.60 -13.23 39.47
N PRO A 557 -6.87 -14.41 40.09
CA PRO A 557 -7.89 -15.34 39.63
C PRO A 557 -9.29 -14.71 39.49
N ASP A 558 -9.57 -13.61 40.18
CA ASP A 558 -10.90 -12.97 40.14
C ASP A 558 -11.29 -12.45 38.76
N THR A 559 -10.28 -12.12 37.95
CA THR A 559 -10.44 -11.65 36.57
C THR A 559 -10.16 -12.74 35.55
N PHE A 560 -9.95 -13.99 35.98
CA PHE A 560 -9.68 -15.12 35.09
C PHE A 560 -10.95 -15.91 34.83
N ALA A 561 -11.43 -15.87 33.60
CA ALA A 561 -12.64 -16.55 33.17
C ALA A 561 -12.34 -17.53 32.02
N PRO A 562 -11.76 -18.73 32.29
CA PRO A 562 -11.28 -19.64 31.25
C PRO A 562 -12.35 -20.12 30.26
N ASN A 563 -13.63 -20.07 30.65
CA ASN A 563 -14.77 -20.52 29.85
C ASN A 563 -15.56 -19.38 29.21
N ILE A 564 -15.17 -18.11 29.43
CA ILE A 564 -15.86 -16.94 28.90
C ILE A 564 -14.96 -16.30 27.85
N THR A 565 -15.35 -16.42 26.59
CA THR A 565 -14.66 -15.76 25.46
C THR A 565 -15.34 -14.45 25.05
N GLU A 566 -16.63 -14.34 25.33
CA GLU A 566 -17.45 -13.16 25.05
C GLU A 566 -18.60 -13.08 26.06
N ILE A 567 -19.02 -11.86 26.37
CA ILE A 567 -20.19 -11.57 27.21
C ILE A 567 -21.25 -10.94 26.32
N LEU A 568 -22.44 -11.50 26.30
CA LEU A 568 -23.55 -11.04 25.46
C LEU A 568 -24.51 -10.19 26.31
N VAL A 569 -24.78 -8.95 25.90
CA VAL A 569 -25.68 -8.01 26.59
C VAL A 569 -26.73 -7.44 25.63
N LYS A 570 -27.87 -6.97 26.14
CA LYS A 570 -28.83 -6.19 25.33
C LYS A 570 -28.43 -4.71 25.26
N PRO A 571 -29.05 -3.91 24.36
CA PRO A 571 -28.73 -2.50 24.24
C PRO A 571 -28.93 -1.74 25.55
N GLY A 572 -27.86 -1.11 26.04
CA GLY A 572 -27.84 -0.36 27.31
C GLY A 572 -27.87 -1.23 28.58
N GLU A 573 -27.71 -2.55 28.48
CA GLU A 573 -27.60 -3.47 29.61
C GLU A 573 -26.14 -3.63 30.03
N GLU A 574 -25.88 -3.55 31.33
CA GLU A 574 -24.55 -3.82 31.88
C GLU A 574 -24.31 -5.33 32.02
N PRO A 575 -23.07 -5.81 31.82
CA PRO A 575 -22.70 -7.20 32.09
C PRO A 575 -23.06 -7.61 33.52
N GLU A 576 -23.59 -8.82 33.69
CA GLU A 576 -23.75 -9.39 35.03
C GLU A 576 -22.37 -9.51 35.72
N PRO A 577 -22.29 -9.24 37.04
CA PRO A 577 -21.05 -9.41 37.79
C PRO A 577 -20.52 -10.84 37.67
N TYR A 578 -19.23 -10.97 37.33
CA TYR A 578 -18.57 -12.27 37.27
C TYR A 578 -18.19 -12.74 38.67
N GLU A 579 -18.63 -13.94 39.03
CA GLU A 579 -18.17 -14.66 40.22
C GLU A 579 -17.26 -15.83 39.81
N PRO A 580 -15.98 -15.82 40.20
CA PRO A 580 -15.06 -16.91 39.92
C PRO A 580 -15.53 -18.22 40.55
N VAL A 581 -15.31 -19.33 39.84
CA VAL A 581 -15.60 -20.66 40.38
C VAL A 581 -14.72 -20.90 41.61
N GLU A 582 -15.30 -21.43 42.68
CA GLU A 582 -14.58 -21.72 43.92
C GLU A 582 -13.34 -22.60 43.66
N GLY A 583 -12.18 -22.15 44.13
CA GLY A 583 -10.90 -22.85 43.94
C GLY A 583 -10.20 -22.61 42.59
N LEU A 584 -10.73 -21.74 41.72
CA LEU A 584 -10.07 -21.35 40.48
C LEU A 584 -8.71 -20.69 40.76
N ARG A 585 -7.68 -21.10 40.02
CA ARG A 585 -6.33 -20.55 40.10
C ARG A 585 -5.84 -20.18 38.71
N LEU A 586 -4.97 -19.18 38.65
CA LEU A 586 -4.27 -18.86 37.41
C LEU A 586 -3.34 -20.02 37.01
N PRO A 587 -3.27 -20.40 35.73
CA PRO A 587 -2.32 -21.38 35.23
C PRO A 587 -0.87 -20.99 35.53
N GLU A 588 0.06 -21.94 35.63
CA GLU A 588 1.48 -21.63 35.79
C GLU A 588 1.99 -20.72 34.66
N ARG A 589 2.96 -19.85 34.96
CA ARG A 589 3.53 -18.94 33.96
C ARG A 589 4.29 -19.74 32.91
N GLN A 590 3.99 -19.49 31.64
CA GLN A 590 4.69 -20.11 30.52
C GLN A 590 6.10 -19.54 30.37
N LYS A 591 7.01 -20.37 29.85
CA LYS A 591 8.31 -19.90 29.37
C LYS A 591 8.17 -19.48 27.90
N PRO A 592 8.73 -18.34 27.49
CA PRO A 592 8.80 -17.98 26.07
C PRO A 592 9.51 -19.06 25.26
N VAL A 593 9.02 -19.31 24.05
CA VAL A 593 9.67 -20.26 23.12
C VAL A 593 10.94 -19.64 22.55
N LEU A 594 10.92 -18.33 22.29
CA LEU A 594 12.09 -17.55 21.92
C LEU A 594 12.57 -16.71 23.10
N SER A 595 13.80 -16.96 23.54
CA SER A 595 14.51 -16.12 24.52
C SER A 595 15.58 -15.23 23.87
N SER A 596 15.86 -15.45 22.58
CA SER A 596 16.70 -14.61 21.72
C SER A 596 16.32 -14.84 20.25
N GLU A 597 16.86 -14.00 19.37
CA GLU A 597 16.69 -14.15 17.91
C GLU A 597 17.37 -15.41 17.34
N ALA A 598 18.32 -16.01 18.07
CA ALA A 598 19.06 -17.19 17.65
C ALA A 598 18.14 -18.39 17.32
N GLY A 599 17.07 -18.56 18.10
CA GLY A 599 16.18 -19.71 17.98
C GLY A 599 15.18 -19.63 16.81
N LEU A 600 15.10 -18.49 16.11
CA LEU A 600 14.06 -18.22 15.11
C LEU A 600 14.01 -19.29 14.01
N PHE A 601 15.16 -19.60 13.42
CA PHE A 601 15.27 -20.52 12.29
C PHE A 601 15.37 -22.00 12.69
N THR A 602 15.26 -22.31 13.99
CA THR A 602 15.18 -23.67 14.53
C THR A 602 13.79 -23.98 15.12
N LEU A 603 12.85 -23.03 15.04
CA LEU A 603 11.47 -23.25 15.48
C LEU A 603 10.80 -24.33 14.64
N ASP A 604 10.02 -25.17 15.30
CA ASP A 604 9.15 -26.15 14.64
C ASP A 604 7.73 -26.07 15.18
N ALA A 605 6.81 -26.74 14.49
CA ALA A 605 5.41 -26.77 14.88
C ALA A 605 5.19 -27.35 16.29
N ALA A 606 6.03 -28.32 16.70
CA ALA A 606 5.88 -29.00 17.98
C ALA A 606 6.19 -28.05 19.16
N ALA A 607 7.23 -27.23 19.04
CA ALA A 607 7.58 -26.21 20.03
C ALA A 607 6.49 -25.15 20.23
N LEU A 608 5.64 -24.92 19.21
CA LEU A 608 4.57 -23.92 19.24
C LEU A 608 3.22 -24.47 19.73
N ARG A 609 3.11 -25.78 20.01
CA ARG A 609 1.84 -26.46 20.29
C ARG A 609 1.12 -25.93 21.52
N ASP A 610 1.88 -25.74 22.59
CA ASP A 610 1.32 -25.42 23.90
C ASP A 610 1.40 -23.93 24.24
N VAL A 611 1.83 -23.09 23.28
CA VAL A 611 1.87 -21.64 23.47
C VAL A 611 0.46 -21.08 23.54
N ARG A 612 0.13 -20.52 24.70
CA ARG A 612 -1.12 -19.81 24.97
C ARG A 612 -0.86 -18.33 25.16
N VAL A 613 -1.78 -17.49 24.67
CA VAL A 613 -1.79 -16.05 24.92
C VAL A 613 -3.04 -15.64 25.67
N TRP A 614 -2.92 -14.58 26.46
CA TRP A 614 -4.02 -13.99 27.21
C TRP A 614 -4.87 -13.09 26.32
N ARG A 615 -6.19 -13.28 26.36
CA ARG A 615 -7.18 -12.48 25.64
C ARG A 615 -8.26 -12.04 26.60
N GLU A 616 -8.64 -10.78 26.47
CA GLU A 616 -9.77 -10.22 27.20
C GLU A 616 -11.07 -10.63 26.49
N ALA A 617 -12.05 -11.12 27.26
CA ALA A 617 -13.37 -11.43 26.76
C ALA A 617 -14.06 -10.13 26.33
N ALA A 618 -14.59 -10.11 25.12
CA ALA A 618 -15.27 -8.93 24.58
C ALA A 618 -16.70 -8.84 25.10
N ILE A 619 -17.17 -7.62 25.38
CA ILE A 619 -18.60 -7.38 25.60
C ILE A 619 -19.25 -7.09 24.24
N ILE A 620 -20.27 -7.89 23.92
CA ILE A 620 -21.00 -7.86 22.66
C ILE A 620 -22.46 -7.51 22.96
N GLU A 621 -22.88 -6.35 22.48
CA GLU A 621 -24.26 -5.89 22.52
C GLU A 621 -25.04 -6.50 21.34
N ILE A 622 -26.13 -7.21 21.62
CA ILE A 622 -26.98 -7.86 20.61
C ILE A 622 -28.19 -6.97 20.33
N HIS A 623 -28.30 -6.49 19.10
CA HIS A 623 -29.46 -5.75 18.60
C HIS A 623 -30.37 -6.69 17.81
N GLU A 624 -31.66 -6.67 18.12
CA GLU A 624 -32.68 -7.45 17.43
C GLU A 624 -33.58 -6.51 16.63
N THR A 625 -33.55 -6.64 15.30
CA THR A 625 -34.41 -5.88 14.40
C THR A 625 -35.32 -6.83 13.63
N VAL A 626 -36.62 -6.57 13.63
CA VAL A 626 -37.57 -7.34 12.82
C VAL A 626 -37.52 -6.78 11.40
N THR A 627 -37.13 -7.61 10.42
CA THR A 627 -37.12 -7.22 9.00
C THR A 627 -38.55 -7.13 8.47
N ALA A 628 -38.72 -6.47 7.31
CA ALA A 628 -40.03 -6.31 6.65
C ALA A 628 -40.77 -7.65 6.42
N ASP A 629 -40.03 -8.77 6.29
CA ASP A 629 -40.55 -10.12 6.11
C ASP A 629 -40.96 -10.82 7.44
N GLY A 630 -40.91 -10.11 8.57
CA GLY A 630 -41.22 -10.65 9.90
C GLY A 630 -40.13 -11.55 10.50
N LYS A 631 -38.93 -11.59 9.91
CA LYS A 631 -37.78 -12.36 10.45
C LYS A 631 -36.94 -11.48 11.37
N THR A 632 -36.50 -12.03 12.50
CA THR A 632 -35.59 -11.32 13.42
C THR A 632 -34.16 -11.40 12.91
N LYS A 633 -33.57 -10.25 12.56
CA LYS A 633 -32.13 -10.10 12.28
C LYS A 633 -31.45 -9.72 13.60
N ARG A 634 -30.43 -10.50 13.98
CA ARG A 634 -29.57 -10.22 15.14
C ARG A 634 -28.27 -9.59 14.64
N THR A 635 -28.00 -8.35 15.01
CA THR A 635 -26.71 -7.69 14.77
C THR A 635 -25.91 -7.66 16.08
N ARG A 636 -24.59 -7.80 15.97
CA ARG A 636 -23.68 -7.93 17.11
C ARG A 636 -22.72 -6.75 17.09
N LYS A 637 -22.72 -5.93 18.15
CA LYS A 637 -21.85 -4.76 18.27
C LYS A 637 -20.89 -4.95 19.44
N ARG A 638 -19.58 -4.88 19.20
CA ARG A 638 -18.60 -4.88 20.28
C ARG A 638 -18.57 -3.51 20.96
N ILE A 639 -18.81 -3.47 22.26
CA ILE A 639 -18.85 -2.22 23.03
C ILE A 639 -17.60 -1.99 23.89
N GLY A 640 -16.83 -3.05 24.18
CA GLY A 640 -15.59 -2.92 24.94
C GLY A 640 -14.96 -4.24 25.35
N GLY A 641 -13.95 -4.14 26.21
CA GLY A 641 -13.38 -5.25 26.97
C GLY A 641 -14.11 -5.42 28.30
N SER A 642 -14.21 -6.66 28.78
CA SER A 642 -14.93 -6.99 30.02
C SER A 642 -14.08 -6.90 31.29
N GLY A 643 -12.76 -6.74 31.17
CA GLY A 643 -11.80 -6.96 32.25
C GLY A 643 -11.59 -8.44 32.61
N LEU A 644 -12.34 -9.38 31.99
CA LEU A 644 -12.17 -10.81 32.18
C LEU A 644 -11.23 -11.39 31.13
N TRP A 645 -10.32 -12.26 31.56
CA TRP A 645 -9.26 -12.79 30.73
C TRP A 645 -9.34 -14.30 30.61
N HIS A 646 -8.97 -14.83 29.45
CA HIS A 646 -8.84 -16.26 29.20
C HIS A 646 -7.60 -16.56 28.33
N GLN A 647 -7.19 -17.83 28.30
CA GLN A 647 -6.08 -18.28 27.45
C GLN A 647 -6.60 -18.85 26.12
N VAL A 648 -5.91 -18.56 25.03
CA VAL A 648 -6.16 -19.19 23.71
C VAL A 648 -4.87 -19.73 23.09
N PRO A 649 -4.94 -20.83 22.30
CA PRO A 649 -3.83 -21.22 21.44
C PRO A 649 -3.36 -20.07 20.55
N ALA A 650 -2.05 -19.84 20.47
CA ALA A 650 -1.48 -18.84 19.57
C ALA A 650 -1.26 -19.38 18.14
N PHE A 651 -0.73 -20.59 18.02
CA PHE A 651 -0.21 -21.14 16.75
C PHE A 651 -0.94 -22.39 16.24
N TRP A 652 -1.76 -23.02 17.07
CA TRP A 652 -2.46 -24.26 16.76
C TRP A 652 -3.97 -24.06 16.77
N THR A 653 -4.69 -24.86 16.01
CA THR A 653 -6.15 -24.79 15.98
C THR A 653 -6.76 -25.22 17.31
N ALA A 654 -7.96 -24.72 17.60
CA ALA A 654 -8.79 -25.31 18.65
C ALA A 654 -9.10 -26.79 18.31
N PRO A 655 -9.34 -27.66 19.33
CA PRO A 655 -9.74 -29.04 19.10
C PRO A 655 -10.96 -29.13 18.18
N THR A 656 -10.79 -29.76 17.02
CA THR A 656 -11.80 -29.80 15.95
C THR A 656 -12.16 -31.26 15.62
N PRO A 657 -13.45 -31.64 15.61
CA PRO A 657 -13.87 -32.96 15.15
C PRO A 657 -13.54 -33.17 13.66
N ALA A 658 -12.94 -34.31 13.33
CA ALA A 658 -12.62 -34.66 11.95
C ALA A 658 -13.88 -34.82 11.10
N LYS A 659 -13.79 -34.41 9.84
CA LYS A 659 -14.87 -34.56 8.86
C LYS A 659 -14.87 -35.97 8.30
N LYS A 660 -16.04 -36.51 7.95
CA LYS A 660 -16.12 -37.81 7.26
C LYS A 660 -15.54 -37.71 5.85
N LEU A 661 -14.79 -38.72 5.44
CA LEU A 661 -14.29 -38.82 4.07
C LEU A 661 -15.42 -39.16 3.09
N SER A 662 -15.24 -38.77 1.83
CA SER A 662 -16.10 -39.23 0.74
C SER A 662 -15.84 -40.71 0.45
N ALA A 663 -16.83 -41.43 -0.08
CA ALA A 663 -16.72 -42.88 -0.33
C ALA A 663 -15.49 -43.29 -1.17
N ARG A 664 -15.06 -42.43 -2.10
CA ARG A 664 -13.87 -42.66 -2.94
C ARG A 664 -12.56 -42.50 -2.15
N ARG A 665 -12.48 -41.51 -1.26
CA ARG A 665 -11.29 -41.29 -0.42
C ARG A 665 -11.23 -42.30 0.73
N GLN A 666 -12.39 -42.71 1.25
CA GLN A 666 -12.54 -43.79 2.22
C GLN A 666 -11.87 -45.08 1.74
N ALA A 667 -12.22 -45.55 0.54
CA ALA A 667 -11.66 -46.78 -0.01
C ALA A 667 -10.13 -46.72 -0.19
N ALA A 668 -9.58 -45.53 -0.48
CA ALA A 668 -8.14 -45.33 -0.57
C ALA A 668 -7.46 -45.32 0.81
N ALA A 669 -8.06 -44.69 1.82
CA ALA A 669 -7.55 -44.67 3.19
C ALA A 669 -7.62 -46.06 3.86
N ASP A 670 -8.71 -46.81 3.60
CA ASP A 670 -8.85 -48.21 4.02
C ASP A 670 -7.74 -49.10 3.41
N ALA A 671 -7.39 -48.88 2.14
CA ALA A 671 -6.30 -49.58 1.47
C ALA A 671 -4.91 -49.19 2.00
N ALA A 672 -4.74 -47.95 2.50
CA ALA A 672 -3.51 -47.44 3.08
C ALA A 672 -3.34 -47.78 4.58
N ALA A 673 -4.32 -48.46 5.19
CA ALA A 673 -4.33 -48.84 6.61
C ALA A 673 -4.13 -47.64 7.58
N GLU A 674 -4.71 -46.48 7.25
CA GLU A 674 -4.66 -45.31 8.13
C GLU A 674 -5.42 -45.56 9.45
N PRO A 675 -5.01 -44.93 10.58
CA PRO A 675 -5.62 -45.17 11.89
C PRO A 675 -7.12 -44.82 11.99
N TYR A 676 -7.58 -43.86 11.16
CA TYR A 676 -8.96 -43.40 11.12
C TYR A 676 -9.43 -43.30 9.67
N PRO A 677 -9.57 -44.43 8.94
CA PRO A 677 -9.77 -44.38 7.50
C PRO A 677 -11.15 -43.80 7.14
N GLY A 678 -12.06 -43.71 8.12
CA GLY A 678 -13.38 -43.05 8.11
C GLY A 678 -13.38 -41.52 7.97
N TYR A 679 -12.26 -40.88 8.28
CA TYR A 679 -12.19 -39.48 8.66
C TYR A 679 -11.00 -38.76 8.04
N ASP A 680 -11.22 -37.51 7.65
CA ASP A 680 -10.20 -36.62 7.11
C ASP A 680 -9.37 -36.05 8.26
N VAL A 681 -8.28 -36.75 8.60
CA VAL A 681 -7.29 -36.33 9.59
C VAL A 681 -6.03 -35.90 8.84
N PRO A 682 -5.69 -34.61 8.82
CA PRO A 682 -4.50 -34.14 8.13
C PRO A 682 -3.21 -34.79 8.67
N ALA A 683 -2.22 -35.00 7.80
CA ALA A 683 -0.96 -35.65 8.17
C ALA A 683 -0.16 -34.91 9.27
N ASP A 684 -0.31 -33.59 9.35
CA ASP A 684 0.31 -32.72 10.36
C ASP A 684 -0.56 -32.55 11.63
N ALA A 685 -1.68 -33.26 11.73
CA ALA A 685 -2.60 -33.17 12.85
C ALA A 685 -2.28 -34.18 13.95
N VAL A 686 -2.50 -33.76 15.20
CA VAL A 686 -2.41 -34.63 16.37
C VAL A 686 -3.82 -34.85 16.92
N VAL A 687 -4.26 -36.12 16.95
CA VAL A 687 -5.52 -36.50 17.58
C VAL A 687 -5.40 -36.35 19.09
N VAL A 688 -6.25 -35.50 19.69
CA VAL A 688 -6.20 -35.19 21.13
C VAL A 688 -7.26 -35.93 21.94
N ARG A 689 -8.37 -36.32 21.31
CA ARG A 689 -9.42 -37.15 21.90
C ARG A 689 -10.27 -37.80 20.82
N VAL A 690 -11.08 -38.79 21.21
CA VAL A 690 -12.05 -39.44 20.33
C VAL A 690 -13.44 -39.32 20.95
N ASP A 691 -14.35 -38.69 20.22
CA ASP A 691 -15.72 -38.44 20.68
C ASP A 691 -16.63 -39.58 20.23
N ARG A 692 -17.31 -40.22 21.18
CA ARG A 692 -18.36 -41.20 20.89
C ARG A 692 -19.66 -40.49 20.59
N LYS A 693 -20.12 -40.60 19.35
CA LYS A 693 -21.39 -40.02 18.91
C LYS A 693 -22.38 -41.12 18.55
N THR A 694 -23.49 -41.18 19.28
CA THR A 694 -24.61 -42.08 18.97
C THR A 694 -25.39 -41.52 17.79
N THR A 695 -25.48 -42.28 16.71
CA THR A 695 -26.28 -41.96 15.52
C THR A 695 -27.41 -42.97 15.34
N ARG A 696 -28.36 -42.70 14.43
CA ARG A 696 -29.45 -43.64 14.11
C ARG A 696 -28.96 -45.03 13.65
N ASN A 697 -27.72 -45.14 13.16
CA ASN A 697 -27.16 -46.37 12.62
C ASN A 697 -26.10 -47.01 13.55
N GLY A 698 -26.00 -46.55 14.81
CA GLY A 698 -25.04 -47.05 15.80
C GLY A 698 -24.12 -45.96 16.36
N THR A 699 -23.19 -46.38 17.23
CA THR A 699 -22.19 -45.50 17.86
C THR A 699 -20.98 -45.38 16.94
N VAL A 700 -20.54 -44.15 16.68
CA VAL A 700 -19.36 -43.87 15.86
C VAL A 700 -18.33 -43.09 16.66
N ASP A 701 -17.07 -43.51 16.55
CA ASP A 701 -15.92 -42.84 17.13
C ASP A 701 -15.43 -41.73 16.16
N VAL A 702 -15.48 -40.47 16.60
CA VAL A 702 -15.06 -39.30 15.82
C VAL A 702 -13.74 -38.78 16.38
N PRO A 703 -12.60 -38.86 15.65
CA PRO A 703 -11.36 -38.29 16.13
C PRO A 703 -11.46 -36.77 16.17
N VAL A 704 -11.00 -36.18 17.27
CA VAL A 704 -10.86 -34.73 17.44
C VAL A 704 -9.37 -34.42 17.41
N TYR A 705 -8.96 -33.57 16.47
CA TYR A 705 -7.56 -33.23 16.27
C TYR A 705 -7.29 -31.75 16.52
N VAL A 706 -6.02 -31.45 16.77
CA VAL A 706 -5.42 -30.13 16.68
C VAL A 706 -4.30 -30.17 15.67
N ARG A 707 -4.07 -29.08 14.95
CA ARG A 707 -2.95 -28.97 14.01
C ARG A 707 -2.39 -27.55 13.98
N PRO A 708 -1.21 -27.31 13.40
CA PRO A 708 -0.74 -25.94 13.17
C PRO A 708 -1.79 -25.11 12.40
N GLY A 709 -1.98 -23.86 12.80
CA GLY A 709 -2.83 -22.93 12.07
C GLY A 709 -2.34 -22.72 10.63
N GLU A 710 -3.23 -22.31 9.73
CA GLU A 710 -2.82 -22.02 8.34
C GLU A 710 -1.78 -20.92 8.26
N ASN A 711 -1.96 -19.85 9.05
CA ASN A 711 -0.97 -18.78 9.17
C ASN A 711 0.36 -19.28 9.74
N THR A 712 0.33 -20.25 10.66
CA THR A 712 1.55 -20.84 11.24
C THR A 712 2.34 -21.64 10.21
N ARG A 713 1.66 -22.42 9.35
CA ARG A 713 2.34 -23.14 8.24
C ARG A 713 3.01 -22.15 7.28
N LYS A 714 2.25 -21.15 6.82
CA LYS A 714 2.78 -20.10 5.93
C LYS A 714 3.95 -19.33 6.56
N MET A 715 3.87 -19.04 7.86
CA MET A 715 4.97 -18.41 8.59
C MET A 715 6.26 -19.25 8.50
N PHE A 716 6.18 -20.57 8.61
CA PHE A 716 7.35 -21.45 8.43
C PHE A 716 7.87 -21.45 6.99
N ASP A 717 6.98 -21.47 5.99
CA ASP A 717 7.39 -21.36 4.58
C ASP A 717 8.17 -20.05 4.32
N GLU A 718 7.71 -18.92 4.89
CA GLU A 718 8.40 -17.63 4.79
C GLU A 718 9.72 -17.60 5.59
N MET A 719 9.79 -18.27 6.74
CA MET A 719 11.05 -18.43 7.49
C MET A 719 12.10 -19.19 6.66
N ASP A 720 11.70 -20.20 5.90
CA ASP A 720 12.62 -20.94 5.04
C ASP A 720 13.11 -20.10 3.85
N LYS A 721 12.24 -19.27 3.25
CA LYS A 721 12.67 -18.27 2.27
C LYS A 721 13.66 -17.26 2.85
N ALA A 722 13.40 -16.78 4.06
CA ALA A 722 14.24 -15.80 4.74
C ALA A 722 15.68 -16.28 5.00
N ARG A 723 15.93 -17.60 5.03
CA ARG A 723 17.29 -18.17 5.09
C ARG A 723 18.17 -17.74 3.92
N HIS A 724 17.55 -17.43 2.78
CA HIS A 724 18.21 -17.05 1.54
C HIS A 724 18.15 -15.55 1.25
N ALA A 725 17.82 -14.72 2.26
CA ALA A 725 17.73 -13.28 2.08
C ALA A 725 19.09 -12.62 1.80
N ASP A 726 19.05 -11.54 1.00
CA ASP A 726 20.23 -10.71 0.70
C ASP A 726 20.98 -10.27 1.96
N LEU A 727 22.30 -10.13 1.85
CA LEU A 727 23.17 -9.70 2.95
C LEU A 727 22.71 -8.38 3.60
N TRP A 728 22.22 -7.42 2.80
CA TRP A 728 21.73 -6.15 3.37
C TRP A 728 20.49 -6.32 4.25
N ARG A 729 19.61 -7.30 3.93
CA ARG A 729 18.43 -7.64 4.76
C ARG A 729 18.87 -8.28 6.06
N VAL A 730 19.89 -9.16 6.02
CA VAL A 730 20.51 -9.74 7.21
C VAL A 730 21.03 -8.64 8.13
N LEU A 731 21.77 -7.65 7.60
CA LEU A 731 22.29 -6.53 8.39
C LEU A 731 21.19 -5.69 9.07
N VAL A 732 20.06 -5.47 8.37
CA VAL A 732 18.90 -4.77 8.97
C VAL A 732 18.23 -5.64 10.05
N ALA A 733 18.16 -6.96 9.84
CA ALA A 733 17.59 -7.91 10.79
C ALA A 733 18.36 -7.97 12.12
N LEU A 734 19.70 -7.83 12.08
CA LEU A 734 20.56 -7.74 13.28
C LEU A 734 20.24 -6.53 14.18
N SER A 735 19.39 -5.60 13.72
CA SER A 735 18.91 -4.46 14.50
C SER A 735 20.04 -3.57 15.04
N ILE A 736 21.13 -3.45 14.28
CA ILE A 736 22.27 -2.60 14.61
C ILE A 736 21.82 -1.13 14.67
N ARG A 737 22.25 -0.42 15.72
CA ARG A 737 21.81 0.96 15.98
C ARG A 737 22.21 1.89 14.83
N ARG A 738 21.25 2.71 14.36
CA ARG A 738 21.38 3.65 13.22
C ARG A 738 21.59 2.98 11.85
N LEU A 739 21.58 1.66 11.78
CA LEU A 739 21.70 0.94 10.51
C LEU A 739 20.31 0.68 9.92
N GLY A 740 19.94 1.48 8.92
CA GLY A 740 18.72 1.29 8.12
C GLY A 740 19.00 0.66 6.76
N PRO A 741 17.97 0.30 5.99
CA PRO A 741 18.12 -0.36 4.68
C PRO A 741 19.07 0.33 3.69
N PRO A 742 19.03 1.67 3.50
CA PRO A 742 19.93 2.32 2.54
C PRO A 742 21.41 2.13 2.92
N THR A 743 21.73 2.29 4.20
CA THR A 743 23.10 2.13 4.70
C THR A 743 23.53 0.67 4.73
N ALA A 744 22.64 -0.25 5.09
CA ALA A 744 22.91 -1.69 5.04
C ALA A 744 23.25 -2.16 3.62
N ARG A 745 22.57 -1.63 2.60
CA ARG A 745 22.89 -1.91 1.19
C ARG A 745 24.30 -1.45 0.84
N LEU A 746 24.66 -0.21 1.18
CA LEU A 746 26.00 0.32 0.93
C LEU A 746 27.09 -0.53 1.58
N ILE A 747 26.90 -0.97 2.83
CA ILE A 747 27.85 -1.85 3.53
C ILE A 747 27.91 -3.22 2.84
N ALA A 748 26.75 -3.84 2.56
CA ALA A 748 26.70 -5.15 1.92
C ALA A 748 27.36 -5.15 0.53
N SER A 749 27.11 -4.11 -0.28
CA SER A 749 27.73 -3.95 -1.59
C SER A 749 29.24 -3.69 -1.51
N ALA A 750 29.70 -2.94 -0.51
CA ALA A 750 31.13 -2.60 -0.37
C ALA A 750 31.98 -3.78 0.11
N PHE A 751 31.46 -4.62 1.01
CA PHE A 751 32.22 -5.70 1.65
C PHE A 751 31.89 -7.10 1.11
N GLY A 752 30.72 -7.29 0.48
CA GLY A 752 30.35 -8.52 -0.24
C GLY A 752 30.05 -9.75 0.63
N SER A 753 30.51 -9.81 1.88
CA SER A 753 30.22 -10.91 2.79
C SER A 753 30.09 -10.45 4.24
N LEU A 754 29.38 -11.23 5.05
CA LEU A 754 29.24 -10.95 6.48
C LEU A 754 30.59 -11.01 7.22
N GLU A 755 31.47 -11.91 6.81
CA GLU A 755 32.83 -12.04 7.37
C GLU A 755 33.68 -10.80 7.13
N ALA A 756 33.63 -10.24 5.91
CA ALA A 756 34.36 -9.02 5.58
C ALA A 756 33.84 -7.82 6.38
N ILE A 757 32.52 -7.73 6.59
CA ILE A 757 31.90 -6.67 7.42
C ILE A 757 32.30 -6.83 8.88
N GLU A 758 32.35 -8.05 9.40
CA GLU A 758 32.74 -8.31 10.79
C GLU A 758 34.18 -7.86 11.10
N GLN A 759 35.07 -7.95 10.10
CA GLN A 759 36.48 -7.57 10.21
C GLN A 759 36.73 -6.09 9.92
N ALA A 760 35.76 -5.36 9.37
CA ALA A 760 35.92 -3.99 8.93
C ALA A 760 36.23 -3.02 10.10
N GLY A 761 37.16 -2.09 9.88
CA GLY A 761 37.45 -1.00 10.79
C GLY A 761 36.49 0.19 10.67
N VAL A 762 36.49 1.08 11.68
CA VAL A 762 35.66 2.31 11.68
C VAL A 762 36.04 3.20 10.50
N ASP A 763 37.33 3.32 10.18
CA ASP A 763 37.83 4.14 9.08
C ASP A 763 37.41 3.60 7.71
N GLU A 764 37.40 2.27 7.53
CA GLU A 764 36.98 1.61 6.29
C GLU A 764 35.48 1.79 6.05
N LEU A 765 34.66 1.59 7.10
CA LEU A 765 33.23 1.82 7.05
C LEU A 765 32.89 3.30 6.81
N SER A 766 33.62 4.21 7.44
CA SER A 766 33.43 5.66 7.27
C SER A 766 33.92 6.19 5.92
N ALA A 767 34.72 5.41 5.18
CA ALA A 767 35.17 5.75 3.83
C ALA A 767 34.05 5.54 2.77
N ILE A 768 32.99 4.81 3.12
CA ILE A 768 31.81 4.59 2.28
C ILE A 768 30.96 5.87 2.29
N ASP A 769 30.68 6.41 1.10
CA ASP A 769 29.86 7.62 0.97
C ASP A 769 28.44 7.37 1.50
N GLY A 770 27.97 8.23 2.41
CA GLY A 770 26.70 8.05 3.12
C GLY A 770 26.81 7.33 4.48
N ILE A 771 28.01 6.92 4.91
CA ILE A 771 28.24 6.33 6.24
C ILE A 771 29.07 7.29 7.09
N GLY A 772 28.42 7.89 8.09
CA GLY A 772 29.11 8.73 9.08
C GLY A 772 29.81 7.90 10.17
N PRO A 773 30.76 8.52 10.91
CA PRO A 773 31.53 7.84 11.96
C PRO A 773 30.65 7.23 13.05
N GLU A 774 29.53 7.85 13.40
CA GLU A 774 28.60 7.28 14.40
C GLU A 774 27.95 5.95 13.97
N ILE A 775 27.74 5.76 12.67
CA ILE A 775 27.16 4.52 12.14
C ILE A 775 28.26 3.46 12.05
N ALA A 776 29.43 3.84 11.54
CA ALA A 776 30.60 2.97 11.49
C ALA A 776 30.96 2.44 12.89
N GLU A 777 31.04 3.31 13.90
CA GLU A 777 31.25 2.91 15.29
C GLU A 777 30.14 1.98 15.81
N SER A 778 28.87 2.26 15.50
CA SER A 778 27.77 1.36 15.90
C SER A 778 27.95 -0.05 15.33
N VAL A 779 28.34 -0.16 14.06
CA VAL A 779 28.55 -1.45 13.38
C VAL A 779 29.75 -2.18 13.99
N VAL A 780 30.89 -1.51 14.08
CA VAL A 780 32.13 -2.09 14.65
C VAL A 780 31.91 -2.54 16.09
N ASN A 781 31.33 -1.69 16.93
CA ASN A 781 31.07 -2.03 18.34
C ASN A 781 30.09 -3.20 18.48
N TRP A 782 29.13 -3.33 17.57
CA TRP A 782 28.19 -4.44 17.59
C TRP A 782 28.90 -5.76 17.31
N PHE A 783 29.71 -5.84 16.24
CA PHE A 783 30.47 -7.04 15.89
C PHE A 783 31.62 -7.32 16.86
N ALA A 784 32.28 -6.29 17.38
CA ALA A 784 33.32 -6.44 18.40
C ALA A 784 32.79 -7.15 19.64
N ALA A 785 31.60 -6.75 20.11
CA ALA A 785 31.02 -7.41 21.26
C ALA A 785 30.35 -8.75 20.91
N ALA A 786 29.93 -8.98 19.66
CA ALA A 786 29.51 -10.32 19.21
C ALA A 786 30.65 -11.36 19.24
N ARG A 787 31.91 -10.91 19.21
CA ARG A 787 33.10 -11.77 19.39
C ARG A 787 33.38 -12.14 20.84
N GLU A 788 32.81 -11.41 21.80
CA GLU A 788 32.99 -11.73 23.21
C GLU A 788 32.39 -13.11 23.54
N PRO A 789 33.08 -13.97 24.30
CA PRO A 789 32.56 -15.28 24.65
C PRO A 789 31.22 -15.17 25.39
N ARG A 790 30.21 -15.93 24.93
CA ARG A 790 28.84 -15.96 25.49
C ARG A 790 28.04 -14.66 25.31
N ASP A 791 28.44 -13.76 24.41
CA ASP A 791 27.57 -12.65 24.02
C ASP A 791 26.42 -13.15 23.12
N TRP A 792 25.20 -12.73 23.44
CA TRP A 792 23.98 -13.15 22.75
C TRP A 792 23.97 -12.80 21.25
N ARG A 793 24.68 -11.74 20.83
CA ARG A 793 24.79 -11.37 19.40
C ARG A 793 25.62 -12.40 18.65
N GLY A 794 26.73 -12.84 19.25
CA GLY A 794 27.57 -13.90 18.70
C GLY A 794 26.83 -15.23 18.62
N GLU A 795 26.04 -15.56 19.64
CA GLU A 795 25.18 -16.76 19.62
C GLU A 795 24.13 -16.69 18.52
N THR A 796 23.50 -15.52 18.34
CA THR A 796 22.56 -15.28 17.25
C THR A 796 23.20 -15.46 15.89
N LEU A 797 24.37 -14.84 15.64
CA LEU A 797 25.09 -15.00 14.37
C LEU A 797 25.43 -16.46 14.07
N ARG A 798 26.00 -17.19 15.04
CA ARG A 798 26.37 -18.60 14.87
C ARG A 798 25.15 -19.46 14.56
N ALA A 799 24.04 -19.25 15.27
CA ALA A 799 22.80 -19.99 15.04
C ALA A 799 22.23 -19.70 13.64
N TRP A 800 22.22 -18.44 13.22
CA TRP A 800 21.75 -18.03 11.90
C TRP A 800 22.63 -18.58 10.77
N GLN A 801 23.95 -18.51 10.90
CA GLN A 801 24.90 -19.10 9.95
C GLN A 801 24.74 -20.62 9.86
N ALA A 802 24.58 -21.32 10.99
CA ALA A 802 24.29 -22.76 11.02
C ALA A 802 22.96 -23.10 10.33
N ALA A 803 22.02 -22.16 10.31
CA ALA A 803 20.73 -22.26 9.67
C ALA A 803 20.73 -21.84 8.18
N GLY A 804 21.89 -21.44 7.63
CA GLY A 804 22.10 -21.02 6.25
C GLY A 804 22.01 -19.52 5.98
N VAL A 805 21.67 -18.71 6.98
CA VAL A 805 21.44 -17.27 6.85
C VAL A 805 22.77 -16.51 6.72
N GLY A 806 22.89 -15.66 5.70
CA GLY A 806 24.06 -14.81 5.50
C GLY A 806 25.33 -15.57 5.11
N VAL A 807 25.21 -16.83 4.68
CA VAL A 807 26.32 -17.68 4.21
C VAL A 807 26.62 -17.44 2.72
N ALA A 808 25.64 -17.01 1.94
CA ALA A 808 25.84 -16.62 0.55
C ALA A 808 26.66 -15.32 0.49
N ALA A 809 27.62 -15.26 -0.44
CA ALA A 809 28.18 -13.98 -0.86
C ALA A 809 27.03 -13.09 -1.34
N ALA A 810 27.10 -11.78 -1.05
CA ALA A 810 26.17 -10.84 -1.64
C ALA A 810 26.16 -11.07 -3.15
N GLU A 811 24.99 -11.20 -3.77
CA GLU A 811 24.89 -11.28 -5.22
C GLU A 811 25.63 -10.07 -5.80
N THR A 812 26.79 -10.35 -6.36
CA THR A 812 27.56 -9.34 -7.07
C THR A 812 26.80 -9.17 -8.38
N SER A 813 26.54 -7.92 -8.74
CA SER A 813 25.83 -7.62 -9.98
C SER A 813 26.41 -8.46 -11.13
N THR A 814 25.55 -9.17 -11.86
CA THR A 814 25.94 -9.93 -13.06
C THR A 814 26.38 -9.02 -14.22
N LEU A 815 26.25 -7.70 -14.02
CA LEU A 815 26.70 -6.70 -14.96
C LEU A 815 28.24 -6.63 -14.99
N PRO A 816 28.83 -6.41 -16.19
CA PRO A 816 30.27 -6.18 -16.32
C PRO A 816 30.72 -5.03 -15.41
N GLN A 817 31.78 -5.25 -14.63
CA GLN A 817 32.33 -4.29 -13.66
C GLN A 817 33.18 -3.21 -14.34
N THR A 818 32.56 -2.50 -15.29
CA THR A 818 33.19 -1.53 -16.18
C THR A 818 33.78 -0.31 -15.47
N LEU A 819 33.32 -0.03 -14.23
CA LEU A 819 33.73 1.12 -13.44
C LEU A 819 34.53 0.76 -12.19
N ALA A 820 35.05 -0.46 -12.11
CA ALA A 820 35.86 -0.91 -10.99
C ALA A 820 36.99 0.10 -10.64
N GLY A 821 36.97 0.60 -9.40
CA GLY A 821 37.98 1.55 -8.90
C GLY A 821 37.85 2.99 -9.39
N LYS A 822 36.76 3.33 -10.10
CA LYS A 822 36.51 4.66 -10.66
C LYS A 822 35.53 5.45 -9.83
N THR A 823 35.74 6.76 -9.71
CA THR A 823 34.84 7.68 -9.02
C THR A 823 34.10 8.58 -10.01
N VAL A 824 32.77 8.48 -10.03
CA VAL A 824 31.90 9.25 -10.92
C VAL A 824 30.99 10.15 -10.07
N VAL A 825 30.91 11.44 -10.40
CA VAL A 825 29.98 12.38 -9.77
C VAL A 825 28.90 12.74 -10.77
N VAL A 826 27.63 12.59 -10.41
CA VAL A 826 26.51 13.01 -11.26
C VAL A 826 25.96 14.34 -10.76
N THR A 827 25.86 15.32 -11.65
CA THR A 827 25.35 16.67 -11.38
C THR A 827 24.41 17.10 -12.50
N GLY A 828 23.34 17.83 -12.15
CA GLY A 828 22.24 18.10 -13.08
C GLY A 828 21.27 16.92 -13.22
N SER A 829 20.24 17.11 -14.04
CA SER A 829 19.20 16.14 -14.36
C SER A 829 19.56 15.37 -15.63
N LEU A 830 19.50 14.04 -15.57
CA LEU A 830 19.66 13.15 -16.74
C LEU A 830 18.26 12.67 -17.18
N GLU A 831 18.00 12.64 -18.48
CA GLU A 831 16.77 12.17 -19.11
C GLU A 831 16.49 10.69 -18.81
N GLY A 832 17.52 9.84 -18.89
CA GLY A 832 17.43 8.39 -18.75
C GLY A 832 17.72 7.84 -17.35
N PHE A 833 18.31 8.65 -16.46
CA PHE A 833 18.67 8.22 -15.10
C PHE A 833 18.15 9.20 -14.05
N SER A 834 17.49 8.68 -13.01
CA SER A 834 17.31 9.46 -11.77
C SER A 834 18.65 9.59 -11.05
N ARG A 835 18.77 10.56 -10.13
CA ARG A 835 20.01 10.71 -9.35
C ARG A 835 20.37 9.45 -8.57
N ASP A 836 19.36 8.72 -8.07
CA ASP A 836 19.59 7.48 -7.33
C ASP A 836 19.80 6.30 -8.27
N SER A 837 19.14 6.23 -9.43
CA SER A 837 19.39 5.17 -10.42
C SER A 837 20.73 5.36 -11.15
N ALA A 838 21.21 6.59 -11.30
CA ALA A 838 22.56 6.87 -11.82
C ALA A 838 23.61 6.40 -10.82
N LYS A 839 23.41 6.68 -9.51
CA LYS A 839 24.28 6.17 -8.45
C LYS A 839 24.26 4.64 -8.41
N GLU A 840 23.07 4.05 -8.48
CA GLU A 840 22.89 2.59 -8.49
C GLU A 840 23.56 1.97 -9.72
N ALA A 841 23.37 2.53 -10.92
CA ALA A 841 24.02 2.04 -12.14
C ALA A 841 25.57 2.12 -12.07
N ILE A 842 26.11 3.16 -11.42
CA ILE A 842 27.55 3.29 -11.14
C ILE A 842 28.00 2.21 -10.16
N ILE A 843 27.26 2.02 -9.06
CA ILE A 843 27.58 1.06 -7.98
C ILE A 843 27.49 -0.38 -8.50
N GLU A 844 26.46 -0.72 -9.27
CA GLU A 844 26.26 -2.06 -9.85
C GLU A 844 27.40 -2.46 -10.81
N ARG A 845 28.14 -1.50 -11.37
CA ARG A 845 29.27 -1.73 -12.27
C ARG A 845 30.63 -1.52 -11.60
N GLY A 846 30.66 -1.48 -10.27
CA GLY A 846 31.90 -1.43 -9.46
C GLY A 846 32.48 -0.03 -9.27
N GLY A 847 31.76 1.01 -9.69
CA GLY A 847 32.17 2.40 -9.54
C GLY A 847 31.71 3.03 -8.23
N LYS A 848 32.39 4.11 -7.84
CA LYS A 848 32.05 4.95 -6.69
C LYS A 848 31.24 6.16 -7.17
N ALA A 849 29.96 6.23 -6.79
CA ALA A 849 29.12 7.39 -7.05
C ALA A 849 29.28 8.45 -5.94
N ALA A 850 30.07 9.50 -6.17
CA ALA A 850 30.39 10.48 -5.13
C ALA A 850 29.44 11.68 -5.11
N GLY A 851 29.12 12.17 -3.90
CA GLY A 851 28.28 13.37 -3.71
C GLY A 851 28.95 14.71 -4.05
N SER A 852 30.28 14.78 -4.10
CA SER A 852 31.07 16.01 -4.31
C SER A 852 32.26 15.78 -5.26
N VAL A 853 32.69 16.85 -5.93
CA VAL A 853 33.81 16.83 -6.88
C VAL A 853 35.13 17.06 -6.15
N SER A 854 36.12 16.19 -6.37
CA SER A 854 37.45 16.25 -5.75
C SER A 854 38.54 15.85 -6.75
N LYS A 855 39.82 16.06 -6.42
CA LYS A 855 40.96 15.59 -7.24
C LYS A 855 40.99 14.07 -7.48
N LYS A 856 40.20 13.28 -6.74
CA LYS A 856 40.07 11.82 -6.91
C LYS A 856 38.88 11.41 -7.79
N THR A 857 38.09 12.37 -8.27
CA THR A 857 36.97 12.10 -9.17
C THR A 857 37.52 11.86 -10.58
N ASP A 858 37.18 10.71 -11.18
CA ASP A 858 37.59 10.36 -12.55
C ASP A 858 36.70 11.07 -13.59
N TRP A 859 35.38 11.12 -13.36
CA TRP A 859 34.42 11.75 -14.27
C TRP A 859 33.32 12.51 -13.54
N VAL A 860 32.84 13.59 -14.15
CA VAL A 860 31.64 14.31 -13.73
C VAL A 860 30.60 14.23 -14.83
N VAL A 861 29.50 13.52 -14.60
CA VAL A 861 28.38 13.46 -15.52
C VAL A 861 27.53 14.71 -15.33
N VAL A 862 27.38 15.49 -16.39
CA VAL A 862 26.73 16.79 -16.43
C VAL A 862 25.43 16.65 -17.20
N GLY A 863 24.32 16.64 -16.47
CA GLY A 863 22.97 16.77 -17.02
C GLY A 863 22.49 18.22 -17.04
N GLU A 864 21.24 18.43 -17.46
CA GLU A 864 20.63 19.76 -17.47
C GLU A 864 20.60 20.38 -16.06
N ASN A 865 20.79 21.70 -15.96
CA ASN A 865 20.86 22.43 -14.68
C ASN A 865 22.02 22.01 -13.75
N ALA A 866 23.15 21.58 -14.31
CA ALA A 866 24.35 21.32 -13.51
C ALA A 866 24.89 22.60 -12.84
N GLY A 867 24.78 22.67 -11.51
CA GLY A 867 25.20 23.83 -10.71
C GLY A 867 26.69 23.83 -10.31
N SER A 868 26.97 24.17 -9.06
CA SER A 868 28.31 24.41 -8.50
C SER A 868 29.33 23.26 -8.65
N LYS A 869 28.90 22.04 -8.95
CA LYS A 869 29.77 20.87 -9.15
C LYS A 869 30.40 20.82 -10.54
N ALA A 870 29.70 21.27 -11.58
CA ALA A 870 30.28 21.38 -12.92
C ALA A 870 31.39 22.43 -12.92
N ALA A 871 31.11 23.60 -12.33
CA ALA A 871 32.12 24.65 -12.12
C ALA A 871 33.34 24.14 -11.33
N LYS A 872 33.12 23.30 -10.30
CA LYS A 872 34.22 22.72 -9.52
C LYS A 872 35.01 21.66 -10.29
N ALA A 873 34.37 20.92 -11.20
CA ALA A 873 35.03 19.96 -12.08
C ALA A 873 35.94 20.66 -13.08
N GLU A 874 35.48 21.77 -13.64
CA GLU A 874 36.24 22.62 -14.55
C GLU A 874 37.48 23.22 -13.86
N GLU A 875 37.33 23.75 -12.64
CA GLU A 875 38.45 24.28 -11.83
C GLU A 875 39.52 23.20 -11.52
N LEU A 876 39.09 21.96 -11.33
CA LEU A 876 39.96 20.84 -10.98
C LEU A 876 40.46 20.04 -12.20
N GLY A 877 40.05 20.41 -13.42
CA GLY A 877 40.43 19.74 -14.67
C GLY A 877 39.91 18.30 -14.79
N ILE A 878 38.74 18.02 -14.21
CA ILE A 878 38.15 16.67 -14.21
C ILE A 878 37.26 16.51 -15.46
N PRO A 879 37.39 15.42 -16.23
CA PRO A 879 36.56 15.17 -17.41
C PRO A 879 35.06 15.24 -17.12
N MET A 880 34.35 16.06 -17.90
CA MET A 880 32.90 16.19 -17.84
C MET A 880 32.26 15.39 -18.98
N LEU A 881 31.24 14.59 -18.66
CA LEU A 881 30.54 13.72 -19.60
C LEU A 881 29.08 14.13 -19.72
N ASP A 882 28.53 14.08 -20.93
CA ASP A 882 27.08 14.14 -21.13
C ASP A 882 26.41 12.78 -20.81
N GLU A 883 25.09 12.71 -20.91
CA GLU A 883 24.36 11.48 -20.59
C GLU A 883 24.62 10.33 -21.57
N ALA A 884 24.80 10.61 -22.86
CA ALA A 884 25.08 9.58 -23.86
C ALA A 884 26.46 8.95 -23.62
N GLN A 885 27.43 9.81 -23.28
CA GLN A 885 28.75 9.42 -22.83
C GLN A 885 28.70 8.65 -21.50
N PHE A 886 27.80 9.00 -20.58
CA PHE A 886 27.60 8.25 -19.34
C PHE A 886 27.04 6.84 -19.59
N ARG A 887 26.09 6.66 -20.51
CA ARG A 887 25.64 5.31 -20.92
C ARG A 887 26.79 4.50 -21.50
N THR A 888 27.58 5.11 -22.38
CA THR A 888 28.76 4.48 -22.98
C THR A 888 29.80 4.10 -21.92
N LEU A 889 30.01 4.97 -20.93
CA LEU A 889 30.88 4.72 -19.78
C LEU A 889 30.40 3.50 -18.98
N LEU A 890 29.09 3.42 -18.70
CA LEU A 890 28.48 2.28 -18.00
C LEU A 890 28.61 0.98 -18.80
N GLU A 891 28.49 1.01 -20.12
CA GLU A 891 28.55 -0.18 -20.97
C GLU A 891 29.97 -0.68 -21.24
N THR A 892 30.95 0.23 -21.38
CA THR A 892 32.28 -0.11 -21.92
C THR A 892 33.44 0.19 -20.96
N GLY A 893 33.23 1.00 -19.92
CA GLY A 893 34.27 1.42 -18.98
C GLY A 893 35.23 2.47 -19.51
N ALA A 894 35.01 2.95 -20.74
CA ALA A 894 35.81 4.00 -21.37
C ALA A 894 34.91 4.98 -22.13
N VAL A 895 35.37 6.22 -22.25
CA VAL A 895 34.75 7.24 -23.09
C VAL A 895 35.89 7.99 -23.79
N GLN A 896 35.74 8.24 -25.09
CA GLN A 896 36.68 9.07 -25.86
C GLN A 896 36.41 10.56 -25.67
#